data_AF-A0A6V7HA00-F1
#
_entry.id   AF-A0A6V7HA00-F1
#
_cell.length_a   1.000
_cell.length_b   1.000
_cell.length_c   1.000
_cell.angle_alpha   90.00
_cell.angle_beta   90.00
_cell.angle_gamma   90.00
#
_symmetry.space_group_name_H-M   'P 1'
#
loop_
_entity.id
_entity.type
_entity.pdbx_description
1 polymer ?
#
loop_
_entity_poly.entity_id
_entity_poly.type
_entity_poly.pdbx_seq_one_letter_code
_entity_poly.pdbx_strand_id
1 'polypeptide(L)'
;PITTNGVRVPVNSADPNPNGIEFDNLYLDMNGIIHPCTHPEDKPAPKNEEEMMEAIFECIDRLFRIVRPRKLLYMAIDGVAPRAKMNQQRSRRFRASKETNEKINEIKRIRSELVLKGASLPPEKPKEDHFDSNCITPGTPFMARLSKCLHYYIHDRLNTDPGWRNIKVILSDANVPGEGEHKIMDFIRRQRGLATHEPNFTIIREEFKPNKPKPCDICGQLGHEMQECTGAEHNPRDEANVFGSECQYIFVRLNVLREYLERELQMPNLPFKYEFERVIDDWVFMCFFVGNDFLPHLPSLEIREGAIDRLVNLYKKAVYKTGGFLTDSGDVNLDRVQLIMSELGSVEDEIFKKRQQNELAFKQREKDKKRRLLGVGNNKPKWIPTGQFAPTRIGDRVSPVKNARYEAYQMRIHGQNYHTSATGNSKEMLESMMRPENATNQECKRKSDALEDESDDDQAHDEVRLWEDGFKDRYYESKFDVSPDNLAFRNNVALQYVRGLCWVLRYYYQGCASWKWYFPYHYAPFASDFINIGGLSTEFEKGTTPRSPIIDFYPEDFKIDLNGKKFAWQGVALLPFVDEKRLFKALEPYYDFLTEAEKKRNVRGDDRLYVGLGNSNYNFIKELYINHVRFDVETSISIDGMRGTVLLAEDCVGDGATLPSPINSLPVRNNKRYNCLLFSCCSVRFRDPKYSTNFIFPARKLKGVKEPSRVLKPQDFDQMNRNTGNTWKPQIGFTPSTQVASLSEAGRRILG
;
A
#
# COMPACT_ATOMS: atom_id res chain seq x y z
N PRO A 1 8.33 -21.01 8.28
CA PRO A 1 9.11 -22.25 8.01
C PRO A 1 8.37 -23.48 8.54
N ILE A 2 8.72 -24.72 8.15
CA ILE A 2 8.11 -25.90 8.80
C ILE A 2 8.90 -26.21 10.07
N THR A 3 8.38 -25.76 11.21
CA THR A 3 9.01 -25.96 12.52
C THR A 3 8.57 -27.31 13.12
N THR A 4 9.13 -28.41 12.62
CA THR A 4 8.99 -29.72 13.26
C THR A 4 9.96 -29.82 14.44
N ASN A 5 9.42 -30.06 15.63
CA ASN A 5 10.17 -30.32 16.88
C ASN A 5 11.25 -29.25 17.21
N GLY A 6 11.01 -27.99 16.86
CA GLY A 6 11.92 -26.87 17.12
C GLY A 6 13.14 -26.78 16.20
N VAL A 7 13.36 -27.74 15.30
CA VAL A 7 14.47 -27.73 14.34
C VAL A 7 14.02 -26.99 13.07
N ARG A 8 14.75 -25.94 12.67
CA ARG A 8 14.57 -25.31 11.35
C ARG A 8 15.12 -26.27 10.28
N VAL A 9 14.26 -27.12 9.72
CA VAL A 9 14.62 -27.95 8.54
C VAL A 9 15.00 -27.01 7.38
N PRO A 10 16.19 -27.16 6.77
CA PRO A 10 16.61 -26.32 5.65
C PRO A 10 15.74 -26.63 4.43
N VAL A 11 15.04 -25.62 3.93
CA VAL A 11 14.21 -25.73 2.73
C VAL A 11 15.10 -25.61 1.50
N ASN A 12 15.27 -26.69 0.74
CA ASN A 12 15.94 -26.62 -0.56
C ASN A 12 15.05 -25.84 -1.55
N SER A 13 15.61 -24.75 -2.07
CA SER A 13 15.00 -23.87 -3.08
C SER A 13 14.97 -24.52 -4.48
N ALA A 14 15.88 -25.45 -4.75
CA ALA A 14 15.92 -26.18 -6.02
C ALA A 14 14.82 -27.25 -6.15
N ASP A 15 14.21 -27.70 -5.05
CA ASP A 15 13.10 -28.66 -5.07
C ASP A 15 11.86 -28.07 -5.78
N PRO A 16 10.95 -28.92 -6.32
CA PRO A 16 9.67 -28.48 -6.89
C PRO A 16 8.86 -27.58 -5.93
N ASN A 17 8.17 -26.59 -6.48
CA ASN A 17 7.45 -25.59 -5.69
C ASN A 17 6.23 -26.22 -4.97
N PRO A 18 6.13 -26.14 -3.63
CA PRO A 18 5.05 -26.76 -2.85
C PRO A 18 3.66 -26.17 -3.12
N ASN A 19 3.56 -25.02 -3.80
CA ASN A 19 2.28 -24.46 -4.24
C ASN A 19 1.69 -25.17 -5.48
N GLY A 20 2.40 -26.16 -6.06
CA GLY A 20 1.97 -26.87 -7.26
C GLY A 20 2.06 -26.06 -8.57
N ILE A 21 2.68 -24.87 -8.51
CA ILE A 21 2.91 -23.97 -9.63
C ILE A 21 4.38 -23.55 -9.61
N GLU A 22 5.06 -23.73 -10.73
CA GLU A 22 6.43 -23.25 -10.95
C GLU A 22 6.44 -21.85 -11.57
N PHE A 23 7.44 -21.03 -11.21
CA PHE A 23 7.56 -19.66 -11.67
C PHE A 23 8.88 -19.45 -12.43
N ASP A 24 8.81 -18.93 -13.65
CA ASP A 24 10.01 -18.61 -14.44
C ASP A 24 10.78 -17.41 -13.85
N ASN A 25 10.06 -16.30 -13.65
CA ASN A 25 10.63 -15.01 -13.28
C ASN A 25 9.97 -14.49 -11.99
N LEU A 26 10.78 -14.00 -11.06
CA LEU A 26 10.33 -13.22 -9.89
C LEU A 26 10.76 -11.77 -10.07
N TYR A 27 9.82 -10.85 -9.95
CA TYR A 27 10.06 -9.40 -9.96
C TYR A 27 9.76 -8.87 -8.55
N LEU A 28 10.71 -8.15 -7.96
CA LEU A 28 10.59 -7.53 -6.64
C LEU A 28 10.67 -6.01 -6.78
N ASP A 29 9.58 -5.31 -6.43
CA ASP A 29 9.70 -3.93 -5.96
C ASP A 29 10.37 -3.96 -4.59
N MET A 30 11.57 -3.40 -4.52
CA MET A 30 12.37 -3.36 -3.31
C MET A 30 11.83 -2.31 -2.32
N ASN A 31 11.14 -1.26 -2.77
CA ASN A 31 10.61 -0.23 -1.85
C ASN A 31 9.47 -0.79 -1.00
N GLY A 32 8.64 -1.67 -1.58
CA GLY A 32 7.68 -2.50 -0.85
C GLY A 32 8.29 -3.48 0.18
N ILE A 33 9.61 -3.73 0.13
CA ILE A 33 10.35 -4.56 1.11
C ILE A 33 11.09 -3.68 2.14
N ILE A 34 11.82 -2.65 1.69
CA ILE A 34 12.63 -1.77 2.53
C ILE A 34 11.76 -1.08 3.59
N HIS A 35 10.55 -0.64 3.25
CA HIS A 35 9.64 -0.01 4.20
C HIS A 35 9.25 -0.95 5.37
N PRO A 36 8.59 -2.10 5.17
CA PRO A 36 8.32 -3.06 6.25
C PRO A 36 9.56 -3.54 7.02
N CYS A 37 10.73 -3.62 6.39
CA CYS A 37 11.96 -4.02 7.06
C CYS A 37 12.60 -2.91 7.93
N THR A 38 12.28 -1.63 7.69
CA THR A 38 12.83 -0.48 8.45
C THR A 38 11.87 0.03 9.52
N HIS A 39 10.56 -0.07 9.30
CA HIS A 39 9.51 0.35 10.26
C HIS A 39 8.40 -0.70 10.45
N PRO A 40 8.74 -1.95 10.82
CA PRO A 40 7.75 -3.04 10.93
C PRO A 40 6.61 -2.73 11.91
N GLU A 41 5.36 -2.94 11.49
CA GLU A 41 4.20 -2.84 12.41
C GLU A 41 4.11 -4.03 13.40
N ASP A 42 4.63 -5.20 13.01
CA ASP A 42 4.51 -6.47 13.75
C ASP A 42 5.79 -6.87 14.52
N LYS A 43 6.78 -5.97 14.66
CA LYS A 43 8.05 -6.19 15.36
C LYS A 43 8.56 -4.87 15.95
N PRO A 44 9.50 -4.89 16.93
CA PRO A 44 10.31 -3.71 17.21
C PRO A 44 11.09 -3.28 15.95
N ALA A 45 11.30 -1.96 15.80
CA ALA A 45 12.13 -1.42 14.73
C ALA A 45 13.60 -1.85 14.89
N PRO A 46 14.35 -2.06 13.80
CA PRO A 46 15.79 -2.34 13.88
C PRO A 46 16.57 -1.16 14.48
N LYS A 47 17.61 -1.46 15.27
CA LYS A 47 18.38 -0.45 16.02
C LYS A 47 19.37 0.34 15.17
N ASN A 48 19.78 -0.22 14.04
CA ASN A 48 20.78 0.37 13.16
C ASN A 48 20.57 -0.11 11.71
N GLU A 49 21.28 0.52 10.77
CA GLU A 49 21.18 0.15 9.35
C GLU A 49 21.63 -1.30 9.08
N GLU A 50 22.51 -1.88 9.89
CA GLU A 50 22.99 -3.25 9.70
C GLU A 50 21.88 -4.29 9.98
N GLU A 51 21.16 -4.16 11.10
CA GLU A 51 19.95 -4.95 11.40
C GLU A 51 18.85 -4.75 10.32
N MET A 52 18.75 -3.56 9.69
CA MET A 52 17.82 -3.31 8.58
C MET A 52 18.21 -4.07 7.31
N MET A 53 19.50 -4.11 6.96
CA MET A 53 19.99 -4.87 5.81
C MET A 53 19.80 -6.38 6.03
N GLU A 54 20.06 -6.90 7.24
CA GLU A 54 19.77 -8.29 7.60
C GLU A 54 18.27 -8.62 7.48
N ALA A 55 17.37 -7.72 7.92
CA ALA A 55 15.92 -7.88 7.78
C ALA A 55 15.46 -7.88 6.31
N ILE A 56 16.05 -7.02 5.46
CA ILE A 56 15.81 -7.00 4.01
C ILE A 56 16.26 -8.33 3.39
N PHE A 57 17.44 -8.84 3.76
CA PHE A 57 17.95 -10.13 3.27
C PHE A 57 17.07 -11.31 3.70
N GLU A 58 16.60 -11.39 4.95
CA GLU A 58 15.66 -12.46 5.38
C GLU A 58 14.32 -12.35 4.61
N CYS A 59 13.85 -11.15 4.29
CA CYS A 59 12.63 -10.94 3.50
C CYS A 59 12.77 -11.43 2.05
N ILE A 60 13.85 -11.05 1.35
CA ILE A 60 14.13 -11.53 -0.02
C ILE A 60 14.27 -13.06 -0.02
N ASP A 61 15.02 -13.62 0.93
CA ASP A 61 15.18 -15.06 1.14
C ASP A 61 13.82 -15.77 1.35
N ARG A 62 12.90 -15.16 2.11
CA ARG A 62 11.56 -15.69 2.39
C ARG A 62 10.71 -15.73 1.12
N LEU A 63 10.68 -14.63 0.36
CA LEU A 63 9.97 -14.53 -0.93
C LEU A 63 10.56 -15.52 -1.96
N PHE A 64 11.89 -15.62 -2.04
CA PHE A 64 12.57 -16.56 -2.93
C PHE A 64 12.21 -18.01 -2.62
N ARG A 65 12.16 -18.41 -1.34
CA ARG A 65 11.80 -19.79 -0.94
C ARG A 65 10.32 -20.15 -1.17
N ILE A 66 9.46 -19.13 -1.25
CA ILE A 66 8.02 -19.26 -1.58
C ILE A 66 7.81 -19.39 -3.10
N VAL A 67 8.42 -18.51 -3.90
CA VAL A 67 8.19 -18.41 -5.35
C VAL A 67 9.09 -19.35 -6.16
N ARG A 68 10.35 -19.53 -5.74
CA ARG A 68 11.38 -20.37 -6.38
C ARG A 68 11.53 -20.10 -7.88
N PRO A 69 11.91 -18.87 -8.28
CA PRO A 69 12.07 -18.53 -9.70
C PRO A 69 13.11 -19.43 -10.39
N ARG A 70 12.84 -19.84 -11.63
CA ARG A 70 13.67 -20.81 -12.37
C ARG A 70 14.55 -20.21 -13.46
N LYS A 71 14.36 -18.95 -13.84
CA LYS A 71 15.10 -18.27 -14.93
C LYS A 71 15.64 -16.89 -14.56
N LEU A 72 14.87 -16.08 -13.83
CA LEU A 72 15.21 -14.69 -13.52
C LEU A 72 14.71 -14.27 -12.12
N LEU A 73 15.57 -13.57 -11.38
CA LEU A 73 15.19 -12.66 -10.31
C LEU A 73 15.48 -11.22 -10.75
N TYR A 74 14.50 -10.34 -10.74
CA TYR A 74 14.65 -8.91 -11.03
C TYR A 74 14.32 -8.11 -9.77
N MET A 75 15.26 -7.28 -9.31
CA MET A 75 15.16 -6.49 -8.09
C MET A 75 15.20 -5.01 -8.45
N ALA A 76 14.06 -4.32 -8.29
CA ALA A 76 13.89 -2.93 -8.69
C ALA A 76 13.77 -2.03 -7.46
N ILE A 77 14.75 -1.15 -7.26
CA ILE A 77 14.70 -0.06 -6.28
C ILE A 77 14.10 1.17 -6.97
N ASP A 78 13.31 2.00 -6.28
CA ASP A 78 12.92 3.31 -6.85
C ASP A 78 14.16 4.12 -7.20
N GLY A 79 14.23 4.57 -8.44
CA GLY A 79 15.11 5.62 -8.89
C GLY A 79 14.40 6.96 -8.94
N VAL A 80 15.02 7.95 -9.60
CA VAL A 80 14.42 9.28 -9.80
C VAL A 80 13.12 9.14 -10.60
N ALA A 81 11.99 9.38 -9.94
CA ALA A 81 10.64 9.26 -10.49
C ALA A 81 10.25 10.50 -11.33
N PRO A 82 9.20 10.43 -12.19
CA PRO A 82 8.70 11.59 -12.91
C PRO A 82 8.14 12.68 -11.98
N ARG A 83 8.17 13.94 -12.42
CA ARG A 83 7.73 15.12 -11.65
C ARG A 83 6.31 14.99 -11.06
N ALA A 84 5.38 14.35 -11.77
CA ALA A 84 4.03 14.07 -11.26
C ALA A 84 4.08 13.21 -9.98
N LYS A 85 4.88 12.13 -9.96
CA LYS A 85 5.12 11.33 -8.75
C LYS A 85 5.94 12.10 -7.71
N MET A 86 6.93 12.89 -8.11
CA MET A 86 7.72 13.71 -7.16
C MET A 86 6.84 14.68 -6.36
N ASN A 87 5.81 15.28 -6.97
CA ASN A 87 4.83 16.10 -6.26
C ASN A 87 4.10 15.28 -5.18
N GLN A 88 3.63 14.07 -5.52
CA GLN A 88 2.94 13.19 -4.59
C GLN A 88 3.86 12.69 -3.47
N GLN A 89 5.08 12.26 -3.80
CA GLN A 89 6.11 11.89 -2.84
C GLN A 89 6.41 13.07 -1.90
N ARG A 90 6.64 14.28 -2.41
CA ARG A 90 6.84 15.48 -1.58
C ARG A 90 5.66 15.74 -0.64
N SER A 91 4.42 15.61 -1.13
CA SER A 91 3.23 15.74 -0.29
C SER A 91 3.17 14.70 0.84
N ARG A 92 3.54 13.44 0.58
CA ARG A 92 3.62 12.38 1.61
C ARG A 92 4.78 12.64 2.58
N ARG A 93 5.95 13.10 2.09
CA ARG A 93 7.16 13.35 2.88
C ARG A 93 6.98 14.51 3.87
N PHE A 94 6.45 15.66 3.41
CA PHE A 94 6.12 16.80 4.28
C PHE A 94 5.09 16.39 5.36
N ARG A 95 4.06 15.62 4.98
CA ARG A 95 3.08 15.07 5.93
C ARG A 95 3.73 14.18 6.99
N ALA A 96 4.54 13.20 6.60
CA ALA A 96 5.21 12.30 7.53
C ALA A 96 6.09 13.06 8.54
N SER A 97 6.81 14.10 8.10
CA SER A 97 7.58 14.97 8.99
C SER A 97 6.71 15.78 9.96
N LYS A 98 5.56 16.32 9.49
CA LYS A 98 4.60 17.04 10.33
C LYS A 98 3.95 16.11 11.37
N GLU A 99 3.39 14.98 10.93
CA GLU A 99 2.79 13.95 11.79
C GLU A 99 3.79 13.43 12.85
N THR A 100 5.08 13.28 12.47
CA THR A 100 6.15 12.89 13.41
C THR A 100 6.40 13.96 14.47
N ASN A 101 6.50 15.23 14.08
CA ASN A 101 6.73 16.34 15.01
C ASN A 101 5.52 16.57 15.94
N GLU A 102 4.30 16.49 15.40
CA GLU A 102 3.05 16.54 16.15
C GLU A 102 2.99 15.41 17.18
N LYS A 103 3.26 14.16 16.78
CA LYS A 103 3.30 13.00 17.69
C LYS A 103 4.37 13.16 18.77
N ILE A 104 5.56 13.66 18.44
CA ILE A 104 6.63 13.94 19.41
C ILE A 104 6.19 14.98 20.44
N ASN A 105 5.46 16.02 20.03
CA ASN A 105 5.02 17.08 20.94
C ASN A 105 3.82 16.64 21.80
N GLU A 106 2.90 15.84 21.25
CA GLU A 106 1.78 15.27 22.00
C GLU A 106 2.24 14.24 23.03
N ILE A 107 3.21 13.36 22.69
CA ILE A 107 3.83 12.45 23.66
C ILE A 107 4.47 13.22 24.82
N LYS A 108 5.20 14.31 24.55
CA LYS A 108 5.75 15.17 25.62
C LYS A 108 4.64 15.77 26.48
N ARG A 109 3.58 16.31 25.88
CA ARG A 109 2.44 16.91 26.61
C ARG A 109 1.81 15.90 27.56
N ILE A 110 1.42 14.73 27.06
CA ILE A 110 0.77 13.71 27.87
C ILE A 110 1.73 13.13 28.92
N ARG A 111 3.03 12.96 28.60
CA ARG A 111 4.05 12.62 29.62
C ARG A 111 4.12 13.67 30.73
N SER A 112 4.18 14.96 30.41
CA SER A 112 4.22 16.03 31.40
C SER A 112 2.96 16.05 32.28
N GLU A 113 1.78 15.87 31.69
CA GLU A 113 0.52 15.76 32.44
C GLU A 113 0.49 14.52 33.37
N LEU A 114 1.02 13.38 32.92
CA LEU A 114 1.06 12.16 33.72
C LEU A 114 2.07 12.26 34.88
N VAL A 115 3.23 12.90 34.67
CA VAL A 115 4.17 13.23 35.75
C VAL A 115 3.53 14.17 36.78
N LEU A 116 2.80 15.20 36.34
CA LEU A 116 2.05 16.09 37.24
C LEU A 116 0.93 15.37 38.00
N LYS A 117 0.33 14.32 37.41
CA LYS A 117 -0.64 13.43 38.05
C LYS A 117 0.01 12.34 38.94
N GLY A 118 1.35 12.33 39.06
CA GLY A 118 2.10 11.41 39.92
C GLY A 118 2.28 9.99 39.37
N ALA A 119 2.04 9.77 38.07
CA ALA A 119 2.19 8.46 37.46
C ALA A 119 3.66 8.10 37.17
N SER A 120 4.04 6.86 37.44
CA SER A 120 5.33 6.30 37.01
C SER A 120 5.30 6.06 35.49
N LEU A 121 6.34 6.50 34.80
CA LEU A 121 6.47 6.40 33.33
C LEU A 121 7.79 5.71 32.96
N PRO A 122 7.82 4.91 31.88
CA PRO A 122 9.06 4.41 31.33
C PRO A 122 9.92 5.56 30.78
N PRO A 123 11.27 5.42 30.80
CA PRO A 123 12.18 6.45 30.32
C PRO A 123 11.94 6.79 28.85
N GLU A 124 12.30 8.02 28.46
CA GLU A 124 12.26 8.40 27.04
C GLU A 124 13.27 7.58 26.23
N LYS A 125 12.85 7.09 25.07
CA LYS A 125 13.78 6.50 24.09
C LYS A 125 14.71 7.61 23.57
N PRO A 126 16.03 7.38 23.47
CA PRO A 126 16.95 8.40 22.99
C PRO A 126 16.62 8.78 21.54
N LYS A 127 16.84 10.05 21.18
CA LYS A 127 16.52 10.59 19.84
C LYS A 127 17.24 9.88 18.70
N GLU A 128 18.37 9.23 18.99
CA GLU A 128 19.24 8.57 18.02
C GLU A 128 18.68 7.24 17.50
N ASP A 129 17.68 6.65 18.18
CA ASP A 129 17.02 5.40 17.77
C ASP A 129 16.01 5.59 16.61
N HIS A 130 15.70 6.82 16.21
CA HIS A 130 14.65 7.11 15.23
C HIS A 130 15.18 7.17 13.78
N PHE A 131 15.02 6.06 13.05
CA PHE A 131 15.32 5.98 11.62
C PHE A 131 14.43 6.91 10.77
N ASP A 132 15.04 7.86 10.07
CA ASP A 132 14.33 8.73 9.13
C ASP A 132 13.98 7.98 7.83
N SER A 133 12.72 7.60 7.69
CA SER A 133 12.19 6.96 6.47
C SER A 133 12.34 7.80 5.19
N ASN A 134 12.64 9.10 5.30
CA ASN A 134 12.92 9.98 4.17
C ASN A 134 14.27 9.67 3.50
N CYS A 135 15.19 8.97 4.19
CA CYS A 135 16.42 8.49 3.57
C CYS A 135 16.20 7.39 2.51
N ILE A 136 15.01 6.76 2.48
CA ILE A 136 14.53 5.85 1.43
C ILE A 136 14.09 6.68 0.21
N THR A 137 15.06 7.36 -0.40
CA THR A 137 14.90 8.27 -1.54
C THR A 137 16.18 8.19 -2.39
N PRO A 138 16.11 8.24 -3.74
CA PRO A 138 17.30 8.20 -4.60
C PRO A 138 18.39 9.22 -4.23
N GLY A 139 19.65 8.86 -4.46
CA GLY A 139 20.82 9.72 -4.23
C GLY A 139 21.28 9.84 -2.77
N THR A 140 20.55 9.33 -1.78
CA THR A 140 20.97 9.38 -0.36
C THR A 140 22.16 8.44 -0.07
N PRO A 141 22.92 8.67 1.02
CA PRO A 141 23.96 7.74 1.46
C PRO A 141 23.41 6.35 1.82
N PHE A 142 22.18 6.27 2.35
CA PHE A 142 21.50 5.02 2.68
C PHE A 142 21.28 4.15 1.44
N MET A 143 20.69 4.71 0.38
CA MET A 143 20.44 3.95 -0.86
C MET A 143 21.75 3.51 -1.55
N ALA A 144 22.82 4.31 -1.43
CA ALA A 144 24.15 3.95 -1.91
C ALA A 144 24.82 2.83 -1.08
N ARG A 145 24.53 2.72 0.23
CA ARG A 145 24.92 1.57 1.07
C ARG A 145 24.08 0.33 0.73
N LEU A 146 22.76 0.46 0.68
CA LEU A 146 21.83 -0.60 0.29
C LEU A 146 22.23 -1.27 -1.03
N SER A 147 22.60 -0.49 -2.05
CA SER A 147 23.02 -1.02 -3.36
C SER A 147 24.29 -1.88 -3.26
N LYS A 148 25.25 -1.52 -2.40
CA LYS A 148 26.44 -2.34 -2.10
C LYS A 148 26.10 -3.61 -1.31
N CYS A 149 25.21 -3.49 -0.33
CA CYS A 149 24.71 -4.62 0.45
C CYS A 149 24.00 -5.65 -0.45
N LEU A 150 23.15 -5.18 -1.37
CA LEU A 150 22.46 -6.05 -2.34
C LEU A 150 23.41 -6.67 -3.37
N HIS A 151 24.43 -5.94 -3.84
CA HIS A 151 25.51 -6.50 -4.67
C HIS A 151 26.22 -7.67 -3.97
N TYR A 152 26.64 -7.48 -2.70
CA TYR A 152 27.22 -8.56 -1.88
C TYR A 152 26.25 -9.74 -1.68
N TYR A 153 24.99 -9.46 -1.34
CA TYR A 153 23.95 -10.48 -1.15
C TYR A 153 23.71 -11.34 -2.39
N ILE A 154 23.65 -10.73 -3.58
CA ILE A 154 23.51 -11.46 -4.85
C ILE A 154 24.73 -12.33 -5.12
N HIS A 155 25.94 -11.83 -4.88
CA HIS A 155 27.18 -12.61 -4.97
C HIS A 155 27.21 -13.79 -3.99
N ASP A 156 26.84 -13.59 -2.72
CA ASP A 156 26.73 -14.68 -1.74
C ASP A 156 25.73 -15.75 -2.22
N ARG A 157 24.48 -15.36 -2.50
CA ARG A 157 23.41 -16.32 -2.80
C ARG A 157 23.65 -17.10 -4.10
N LEU A 158 24.25 -16.50 -5.13
CA LEU A 158 24.65 -17.20 -6.35
C LEU A 158 25.70 -18.31 -6.12
N ASN A 159 26.49 -18.22 -5.05
CA ASN A 159 27.50 -19.22 -4.67
C ASN A 159 27.07 -20.14 -3.52
N THR A 160 26.08 -19.74 -2.69
CA THR A 160 25.65 -20.50 -1.49
C THR A 160 24.31 -21.22 -1.61
N ASP A 161 23.35 -20.73 -2.40
CA ASP A 161 21.99 -21.27 -2.50
C ASP A 161 21.77 -22.06 -3.82
N PRO A 162 21.47 -23.38 -3.77
CA PRO A 162 21.33 -24.20 -4.97
C PRO A 162 20.27 -23.74 -5.98
N GLY A 163 19.22 -23.05 -5.51
CA GLY A 163 18.17 -22.50 -6.37
C GLY A 163 18.60 -21.25 -7.15
N TRP A 164 19.62 -20.54 -6.70
CA TRP A 164 20.17 -19.37 -7.39
C TRP A 164 21.18 -19.76 -8.48
N ARG A 165 21.86 -20.91 -8.34
CA ARG A 165 23.01 -21.33 -9.17
C ARG A 165 22.83 -21.18 -10.70
N ASN A 166 21.61 -21.39 -11.20
CA ASN A 166 21.31 -21.43 -12.64
C ASN A 166 20.56 -20.18 -13.14
N ILE A 167 20.01 -19.34 -12.26
CA ILE A 167 19.19 -18.19 -12.66
C ILE A 167 20.06 -17.00 -13.07
N LYS A 168 19.43 -16.05 -13.76
CA LYS A 168 19.94 -14.68 -13.89
C LYS A 168 19.43 -13.85 -12.72
N VAL A 169 20.24 -12.91 -12.25
CA VAL A 169 19.77 -11.86 -11.33
C VAL A 169 20.00 -10.50 -11.97
N ILE A 170 19.00 -9.62 -11.95
CA ILE A 170 19.13 -8.22 -12.36
C ILE A 170 18.83 -7.33 -11.15
N LEU A 171 19.74 -6.39 -10.86
CA LEU A 171 19.54 -5.32 -9.88
C LEU A 171 19.43 -3.99 -10.62
N SER A 172 18.26 -3.35 -10.52
CA SER A 172 18.02 -1.98 -10.96
C SER A 172 18.04 -1.06 -9.74
N ASP A 173 19.19 -0.44 -9.48
CA ASP A 173 19.40 0.38 -8.29
C ASP A 173 18.78 1.78 -8.39
N ALA A 174 18.90 2.58 -7.32
CA ALA A 174 18.33 3.92 -7.24
C ALA A 174 19.01 4.96 -8.17
N ASN A 175 20.17 4.63 -8.77
CA ASN A 175 20.84 5.47 -9.76
C ASN A 175 20.31 5.24 -11.18
N VAL A 176 19.65 4.11 -11.45
CA VAL A 176 18.81 3.92 -12.64
C VAL A 176 17.48 4.65 -12.42
N PRO A 177 17.04 5.58 -13.27
CA PRO A 177 15.81 6.37 -13.06
C PRO A 177 14.53 5.57 -13.29
N GLY A 178 13.41 6.08 -12.77
CA GLY A 178 12.09 5.46 -12.80
C GLY A 178 11.72 4.72 -11.51
N GLU A 179 10.43 4.60 -11.26
CA GLU A 179 9.86 3.88 -10.11
C GLU A 179 10.04 2.37 -10.26
N GLY A 180 10.15 1.62 -9.16
CA GLY A 180 10.44 0.18 -9.15
C GLY A 180 9.46 -0.64 -9.99
N GLU A 181 8.16 -0.40 -9.81
CA GLU A 181 7.10 -1.01 -10.61
C GLU A 181 7.20 -0.65 -12.11
N HIS A 182 7.54 0.60 -12.44
CA HIS A 182 7.65 1.05 -13.82
C HIS A 182 8.91 0.50 -14.51
N LYS A 183 10.03 0.31 -13.79
CA LYS A 183 11.22 -0.39 -14.28
C LYS A 183 10.91 -1.84 -14.64
N ILE A 184 10.23 -2.56 -13.73
CA ILE A 184 9.77 -3.95 -13.95
C ILE A 184 8.89 -4.02 -15.21
N MET A 185 7.94 -3.10 -15.36
CA MET A 185 7.01 -3.08 -16.50
C MET A 185 7.67 -2.63 -17.81
N ASP A 186 8.67 -1.74 -17.78
CA ASP A 186 9.45 -1.35 -18.96
C ASP A 186 10.37 -2.47 -19.45
N PHE A 187 11.01 -3.21 -18.53
CA PHE A 187 11.73 -4.44 -18.84
C PHE A 187 10.79 -5.47 -19.50
N ILE A 188 9.65 -5.78 -18.89
CA ILE A 188 8.67 -6.75 -19.44
C ILE A 188 8.20 -6.32 -20.84
N ARG A 189 7.88 -5.03 -21.05
CA ARG A 189 7.50 -4.46 -22.35
C ARG A 189 8.61 -4.62 -23.39
N ARG A 190 9.84 -4.24 -23.07
CA ARG A 190 10.99 -4.27 -23.99
C ARG A 190 11.43 -5.70 -24.36
N GLN A 191 11.43 -6.63 -23.41
CA GLN A 191 11.77 -8.03 -23.68
C GLN A 191 10.76 -8.68 -24.64
N ARG A 192 9.46 -8.39 -24.46
CA ARG A 192 8.35 -8.99 -25.22
C ARG A 192 7.99 -8.29 -26.53
N GLY A 193 8.25 -6.98 -26.66
CA GLY A 193 7.80 -6.17 -27.80
C GLY A 193 6.28 -5.97 -27.86
N LEU A 194 5.62 -5.95 -26.70
CA LEU A 194 4.17 -5.80 -26.49
C LEU A 194 3.92 -4.95 -25.25
N ALA A 195 2.69 -4.46 -25.07
CA ALA A 195 2.27 -3.78 -23.84
C ALA A 195 2.20 -4.75 -22.63
N THR A 196 1.03 -5.30 -22.31
CA THR A 196 0.75 -5.81 -20.95
C THR A 196 -0.12 -7.08 -20.90
N HIS A 197 0.05 -8.03 -21.84
CA HIS A 197 -0.73 -9.28 -21.85
C HIS A 197 0.16 -10.54 -21.83
N GLU A 198 0.64 -10.88 -20.63
CA GLU A 198 1.04 -12.25 -20.26
C GLU A 198 -0.07 -12.86 -19.41
N PRO A 199 -0.77 -13.93 -19.85
CA PRO A 199 -1.80 -14.56 -19.03
C PRO A 199 -1.24 -15.24 -17.77
N ASN A 200 0.01 -15.68 -17.78
CA ASN A 200 0.64 -16.36 -16.63
C ASN A 200 1.30 -15.38 -15.64
N PHE A 201 0.65 -14.25 -15.38
CA PHE A 201 1.12 -13.24 -14.42
C PHE A 201 0.39 -13.38 -13.07
N THR A 202 1.16 -13.39 -11.98
CA THR A 202 0.64 -13.51 -10.60
C THR A 202 1.39 -12.54 -9.70
N ILE A 203 0.64 -11.79 -8.90
CA ILE A 203 1.19 -10.87 -7.89
C ILE A 203 1.23 -11.60 -6.55
N ILE A 204 2.38 -11.58 -5.86
CA ILE A 204 2.48 -11.96 -4.44
C ILE A 204 2.44 -10.68 -3.59
N ARG A 205 1.69 -10.69 -2.49
CA ARG A 205 1.67 -9.59 -1.51
C ARG A 205 1.35 -10.09 -0.10
N GLU A 206 1.61 -9.26 0.90
CA GLU A 206 1.23 -9.54 2.29
C GLU A 206 -0.30 -9.47 2.50
N GLU A 207 -0.81 -10.28 3.41
CA GLU A 207 -2.21 -10.29 3.80
C GLU A 207 -2.51 -9.12 4.75
N PHE A 208 -3.20 -8.09 4.24
CA PHE A 208 -3.64 -6.97 5.06
C PHE A 208 -4.72 -7.39 6.06
N LYS A 209 -4.38 -7.37 7.36
CA LYS A 209 -5.29 -7.69 8.46
C LYS A 209 -5.73 -6.40 9.16
N PRO A 210 -6.98 -5.93 8.97
CA PRO A 210 -7.47 -4.72 9.63
C PRO A 210 -7.59 -4.92 11.14
N ASN A 211 -7.54 -3.83 11.89
CA ASN A 211 -7.81 -3.76 13.34
C ASN A 211 -6.89 -4.64 14.22
N LYS A 212 -5.62 -4.81 13.84
CA LYS A 212 -4.59 -5.31 14.77
C LYS A 212 -4.51 -4.38 16.00
N PRO A 213 -4.45 -4.92 17.23
CA PRO A 213 -4.29 -4.09 18.42
C PRO A 213 -2.86 -3.53 18.47
N LYS A 214 -2.72 -2.21 18.45
CA LYS A 214 -1.42 -1.54 18.58
C LYS A 214 -1.10 -1.26 20.06
N PRO A 215 0.17 -1.34 20.50
CA PRO A 215 0.57 -0.92 21.84
C PRO A 215 0.48 0.60 21.99
N CYS A 216 0.14 1.05 23.20
CA CYS A 216 0.11 2.46 23.56
C CYS A 216 1.53 3.07 23.50
N ASP A 217 1.69 4.17 22.77
CA ASP A 217 2.98 4.86 22.55
C ASP A 217 3.68 5.35 23.84
N ILE A 218 2.96 5.45 24.96
CA ILE A 218 3.48 5.98 26.23
C ILE A 218 3.93 4.86 27.18
N CYS A 219 3.15 3.79 27.34
CA CYS A 219 3.38 2.73 28.32
C CYS A 219 3.66 1.33 27.71
N GLY A 220 3.45 1.15 26.40
CA GLY A 220 3.66 -0.12 25.68
C GLY A 220 2.54 -1.16 25.85
N GLN A 221 1.53 -0.92 26.69
CA GLN A 221 0.44 -1.86 26.93
C GLN A 221 -0.63 -1.84 25.82
N LEU A 222 -1.40 -2.93 25.69
CA LEU A 222 -2.50 -3.05 24.73
C LEU A 222 -3.85 -2.64 25.35
N GLY A 223 -4.80 -2.24 24.50
CA GLY A 223 -6.23 -2.17 24.85
C GLY A 223 -6.79 -0.80 25.25
N HIS A 224 -5.98 0.27 25.11
CA HIS A 224 -6.41 1.66 25.30
C HIS A 224 -5.67 2.56 24.29
N GLU A 225 -6.24 3.72 23.95
CA GLU A 225 -5.55 4.70 23.09
C GLU A 225 -4.62 5.63 23.89
N MET A 226 -3.71 6.34 23.22
CA MET A 226 -2.70 7.20 23.88
C MET A 226 -3.32 8.25 24.81
N GLN A 227 -4.52 8.74 24.49
CA GLN A 227 -5.29 9.71 25.26
C GLN A 227 -5.91 9.12 26.55
N GLU A 228 -6.09 7.80 26.60
CA GLU A 228 -6.67 7.05 27.73
C GLU A 228 -5.60 6.46 28.66
N CYS A 229 -4.31 6.68 28.36
CA CYS A 229 -3.18 6.11 29.09
C CYS A 229 -3.09 6.64 30.54
N THR A 230 -3.23 5.76 31.52
CA THR A 230 -3.11 6.11 32.95
C THR A 230 -1.67 6.17 33.48
N GLY A 231 -0.70 5.68 32.70
CA GLY A 231 0.67 5.43 33.15
C GLY A 231 0.79 4.12 33.94
N ALA A 232 1.86 3.36 33.70
CA ALA A 232 2.15 2.08 34.33
C ALA A 232 3.61 1.68 34.09
N GLU A 233 4.15 0.79 34.94
CA GLU A 233 5.47 0.19 34.72
C GLU A 233 5.48 -0.75 33.50
N HIS A 234 6.61 -0.75 32.79
CA HIS A 234 6.80 -1.56 31.60
C HIS A 234 7.05 -3.03 31.96
N ASN A 235 6.17 -3.93 31.51
CA ASN A 235 6.29 -5.38 31.71
C ASN A 235 6.83 -6.06 30.44
N PRO A 236 8.13 -6.41 30.35
CA PRO A 236 8.73 -6.95 29.13
C PRO A 236 8.23 -8.35 28.72
N ARG A 237 7.39 -8.99 29.55
CA ARG A 237 6.69 -10.24 29.18
C ARG A 237 5.53 -10.02 28.20
N ASP A 238 4.99 -8.81 28.12
CA ASP A 238 3.83 -8.54 27.27
C ASP A 238 4.25 -8.26 25.82
N GLU A 239 5.36 -7.54 25.59
CA GLU A 239 5.95 -7.37 24.24
C GLU A 239 6.20 -8.71 23.53
N ALA A 240 6.72 -9.70 24.26
CA ALA A 240 7.00 -11.04 23.74
C ALA A 240 5.75 -11.81 23.28
N ASN A 241 4.55 -11.41 23.74
CA ASN A 241 3.27 -11.98 23.29
C ASN A 241 2.59 -11.16 22.18
N VAL A 242 3.00 -9.90 21.95
CA VAL A 242 2.48 -9.08 20.84
C VAL A 242 3.01 -9.60 19.49
N PHE A 243 4.32 -9.83 19.41
CA PHE A 243 5.02 -10.08 18.14
C PHE A 243 5.02 -11.57 17.72
N GLY A 244 3.86 -12.23 17.81
CA GLY A 244 3.71 -13.69 17.65
C GLY A 244 3.18 -14.20 16.31
N SER A 245 2.54 -13.37 15.48
CA SER A 245 1.95 -13.82 14.20
C SER A 245 2.96 -13.77 13.05
N GLU A 246 3.29 -14.91 12.44
CA GLU A 246 4.00 -14.91 11.15
C GLU A 246 3.19 -14.11 10.10
N CYS A 247 3.81 -13.12 9.45
CA CYS A 247 3.23 -12.47 8.26
C CYS A 247 2.88 -13.53 7.19
N GLN A 248 1.69 -13.45 6.62
CA GLN A 248 1.19 -14.39 5.60
C GLN A 248 1.15 -13.71 4.23
N TYR A 249 1.55 -14.43 3.18
CA TYR A 249 1.50 -13.96 1.79
C TYR A 249 0.34 -14.59 1.03
N ILE A 250 -0.24 -13.83 0.10
CA ILE A 250 -1.32 -14.26 -0.79
C ILE A 250 -0.94 -14.06 -2.26
N PHE A 251 -1.37 -14.99 -3.11
CA PHE A 251 -1.19 -14.93 -4.56
C PHE A 251 -2.44 -14.40 -5.27
N VAL A 252 -2.34 -13.24 -5.89
CA VAL A 252 -3.38 -12.65 -6.76
C VAL A 252 -3.08 -13.06 -8.21
N ARG A 253 -3.80 -14.06 -8.71
CA ARG A 253 -3.63 -14.65 -10.04
C ARG A 253 -4.40 -13.84 -11.10
N LEU A 254 -3.70 -13.16 -12.02
CA LEU A 254 -4.37 -12.28 -12.99
C LEU A 254 -5.17 -13.04 -14.05
N ASN A 255 -4.87 -14.32 -14.34
CA ASN A 255 -5.70 -15.12 -15.23
C ASN A 255 -7.12 -15.30 -14.67
N VAL A 256 -7.27 -15.50 -13.35
CA VAL A 256 -8.57 -15.66 -12.70
C VAL A 256 -9.33 -14.34 -12.66
N LEU A 257 -8.65 -13.22 -12.40
CA LEU A 257 -9.26 -11.88 -12.54
C LEU A 257 -9.74 -11.64 -13.97
N ARG A 258 -8.97 -12.07 -14.98
CA ARG A 258 -9.36 -11.99 -16.39
C ARG A 258 -10.53 -12.90 -16.75
N GLU A 259 -10.70 -14.07 -16.12
CA GLU A 259 -11.93 -14.87 -16.25
C GLU A 259 -13.18 -14.13 -15.71
N TYR A 260 -13.05 -13.40 -14.59
CA TYR A 260 -14.13 -12.56 -14.07
C TYR A 260 -14.44 -11.36 -15.00
N LEU A 261 -13.40 -10.65 -15.46
CA LEU A 261 -13.57 -9.50 -16.35
C LEU A 261 -14.07 -9.90 -17.76
N GLU A 262 -13.73 -11.09 -18.26
CA GLU A 262 -14.28 -11.62 -19.53
C GLU A 262 -15.81 -11.78 -19.45
N ARG A 263 -16.34 -12.23 -18.31
CA ARG A 263 -17.79 -12.33 -18.05
C ARG A 263 -18.43 -10.95 -17.82
N GLU A 264 -17.84 -10.12 -16.95
CA GLU A 264 -18.46 -8.84 -16.58
C GLU A 264 -18.40 -7.82 -17.72
N LEU A 265 -17.36 -7.82 -18.56
CA LEU A 265 -17.21 -6.87 -19.66
C LEU A 265 -17.74 -7.39 -21.01
N GLN A 266 -18.43 -8.54 -21.02
CA GLN A 266 -19.03 -9.10 -22.23
C GLN A 266 -20.10 -8.16 -22.83
N MET A 267 -20.00 -7.91 -24.13
CA MET A 267 -20.92 -7.06 -24.89
C MET A 267 -21.40 -7.78 -26.17
N PRO A 268 -22.56 -8.49 -26.12
CA PRO A 268 -23.12 -9.15 -27.30
C PRO A 268 -23.68 -8.12 -28.30
N ASN A 269 -23.77 -8.50 -29.58
CA ASN A 269 -24.39 -7.71 -30.65
C ASN A 269 -23.77 -6.32 -30.88
N LEU A 270 -22.47 -6.15 -30.63
CA LEU A 270 -21.74 -4.93 -31.00
C LEU A 270 -21.69 -4.74 -32.54
N PRO A 271 -21.73 -3.49 -33.05
CA PRO A 271 -21.62 -3.19 -34.48
C PRO A 271 -20.19 -3.32 -35.03
N PHE A 272 -19.23 -3.75 -34.21
CA PHE A 272 -17.84 -3.99 -34.55
C PHE A 272 -17.30 -5.22 -33.79
N LYS A 273 -16.13 -5.73 -34.18
CA LYS A 273 -15.52 -6.92 -33.58
C LYS A 273 -15.15 -6.68 -32.11
N TYR A 274 -15.71 -7.47 -31.20
CA TYR A 274 -15.30 -7.51 -29.79
C TYR A 274 -13.88 -8.09 -29.64
N GLU A 275 -13.00 -7.38 -28.94
CA GLU A 275 -11.63 -7.80 -28.66
C GLU A 275 -11.31 -7.57 -27.19
N PHE A 276 -11.33 -8.64 -26.39
CA PHE A 276 -11.25 -8.58 -24.92
C PHE A 276 -10.00 -7.86 -24.39
N GLU A 277 -8.86 -7.98 -25.09
CA GLU A 277 -7.62 -7.27 -24.72
C GLU A 277 -7.83 -5.74 -24.68
N ARG A 278 -8.51 -5.16 -25.67
CA ARG A 278 -8.82 -3.72 -25.72
C ARG A 278 -9.84 -3.29 -24.67
N VAL A 279 -10.75 -4.21 -24.30
CA VAL A 279 -11.72 -4.02 -23.22
C VAL A 279 -11.04 -4.05 -21.85
N ILE A 280 -9.91 -4.75 -21.70
CA ILE A 280 -9.05 -4.67 -20.51
C ILE A 280 -8.30 -3.34 -20.47
N ASP A 281 -7.75 -2.84 -21.59
CA ASP A 281 -7.09 -1.54 -21.63
C ASP A 281 -8.05 -0.40 -21.21
N ASP A 282 -9.27 -0.43 -21.75
CA ASP A 282 -10.36 0.49 -21.39
C ASP A 282 -10.76 0.38 -19.91
N TRP A 283 -10.74 -0.83 -19.32
CA TRP A 283 -11.01 -1.04 -17.89
C TRP A 283 -9.90 -0.50 -16.99
N VAL A 284 -8.63 -0.66 -17.39
CA VAL A 284 -7.49 -0.04 -16.70
C VAL A 284 -7.62 1.48 -16.73
N PHE A 285 -7.99 2.05 -17.88
CA PHE A 285 -8.22 3.49 -18.02
C PHE A 285 -9.41 3.99 -17.19
N MET A 286 -10.52 3.23 -17.11
CA MET A 286 -11.64 3.53 -16.21
C MET A 286 -11.22 3.60 -14.74
N CYS A 287 -10.33 2.71 -14.29
CA CYS A 287 -9.86 2.71 -12.90
C CYS A 287 -9.11 4.02 -12.53
N PHE A 288 -8.45 4.70 -13.48
CA PHE A 288 -7.76 5.96 -13.20
C PHE A 288 -8.68 7.09 -12.73
N PHE A 289 -9.97 7.11 -13.14
CA PHE A 289 -10.94 8.13 -12.70
C PHE A 289 -11.32 8.02 -11.21
N VAL A 290 -11.21 6.82 -10.63
CA VAL A 290 -11.56 6.55 -9.22
C VAL A 290 -10.41 6.96 -8.27
N GLY A 291 -9.25 7.34 -8.82
CA GLY A 291 -8.08 7.82 -8.09
C GLY A 291 -6.80 7.10 -8.53
N ASN A 292 -5.71 7.85 -8.69
CA ASN A 292 -4.39 7.33 -9.01
C ASN A 292 -3.31 8.23 -8.38
N ASP A 293 -2.03 7.84 -8.47
CA ASP A 293 -0.95 8.59 -7.79
C ASP A 293 -0.67 9.98 -8.37
N PHE A 294 -1.21 10.31 -9.54
CA PHE A 294 -0.91 11.52 -10.32
C PHE A 294 -2.09 12.51 -10.40
N LEU A 295 -3.31 12.07 -10.05
CA LEU A 295 -4.54 12.87 -10.09
C LEU A 295 -5.42 12.59 -8.84
N PRO A 296 -6.00 13.62 -8.21
CA PRO A 296 -7.00 13.43 -7.15
C PRO A 296 -8.25 12.72 -7.69
N HIS A 297 -8.94 11.92 -6.87
CA HIS A 297 -10.16 11.22 -7.29
C HIS A 297 -11.32 12.21 -7.56
N LEU A 298 -12.19 11.89 -8.54
CA LEU A 298 -13.40 12.67 -8.79
C LEU A 298 -14.33 12.61 -7.56
N PRO A 299 -14.97 13.72 -7.10
CA PRO A 299 -15.78 13.73 -5.88
C PRO A 299 -16.92 12.70 -5.88
N SER A 300 -17.49 12.42 -7.05
CA SER A 300 -18.58 11.48 -7.32
C SER A 300 -18.15 10.01 -7.45
N LEU A 301 -16.86 9.67 -7.30
CA LEU A 301 -16.35 8.30 -7.42
C LEU A 301 -15.56 7.87 -6.17
N GLU A 302 -16.10 6.92 -5.41
CA GLU A 302 -15.32 6.18 -4.39
C GLU A 302 -15.50 4.65 -4.55
N ILE A 303 -14.39 3.90 -4.44
CA ILE A 303 -14.38 2.42 -4.59
C ILE A 303 -15.40 1.75 -3.65
N ARG A 304 -15.56 2.28 -2.43
CA ARG A 304 -16.47 1.76 -1.39
C ARG A 304 -17.96 1.87 -1.77
N GLU A 305 -18.30 2.68 -2.76
CA GLU A 305 -19.66 2.94 -3.23
C GLU A 305 -19.99 2.20 -4.55
N GLY A 306 -19.09 1.35 -5.05
CA GLY A 306 -19.27 0.66 -6.34
C GLY A 306 -18.96 1.55 -7.55
N ALA A 307 -18.05 2.53 -7.41
CA ALA A 307 -17.65 3.42 -8.50
C ALA A 307 -17.20 2.68 -9.77
N ILE A 308 -16.42 1.59 -9.62
CA ILE A 308 -15.96 0.76 -10.73
C ILE A 308 -17.16 0.09 -11.44
N ASP A 309 -18.12 -0.45 -10.68
CA ASP A 309 -19.33 -1.05 -11.24
C ASP A 309 -20.17 -0.02 -12.01
N ARG A 310 -20.27 1.22 -11.50
CA ARG A 310 -20.96 2.32 -12.19
C ARG A 310 -20.26 2.68 -13.50
N LEU A 311 -18.94 2.87 -13.48
CA LEU A 311 -18.14 3.16 -14.68
C LEU A 311 -18.26 2.07 -15.74
N VAL A 312 -18.17 0.79 -15.37
CA VAL A 312 -18.36 -0.36 -16.29
C VAL A 312 -19.71 -0.31 -17.00
N ASN A 313 -20.79 0.08 -16.31
CA ASN A 313 -22.12 0.19 -16.91
C ASN A 313 -22.26 1.43 -17.83
N LEU A 314 -21.61 2.55 -17.50
CA LEU A 314 -21.54 3.73 -18.38
C LEU A 314 -20.68 3.45 -19.64
N TYR A 315 -19.57 2.73 -19.47
CA TYR A 315 -18.71 2.29 -20.57
C TYR A 315 -19.45 1.40 -21.58
N LYS A 316 -20.14 0.36 -21.10
CA LYS A 316 -20.97 -0.49 -21.98
C LYS A 316 -21.93 0.35 -22.85
N LYS A 317 -22.67 1.29 -22.24
CA LYS A 317 -23.55 2.23 -22.97
C LYS A 317 -22.78 3.07 -24.00
N ALA A 318 -21.63 3.64 -23.61
CA ALA A 318 -20.83 4.50 -24.48
C ALA A 318 -20.25 3.74 -25.69
N VAL A 319 -19.83 2.48 -25.50
CA VAL A 319 -19.33 1.61 -26.57
C VAL A 319 -20.44 1.27 -27.58
N TYR A 320 -21.65 0.91 -27.13
CA TYR A 320 -22.79 0.70 -28.05
C TYR A 320 -23.16 1.98 -28.81
N LYS A 321 -23.10 3.16 -28.17
CA LYS A 321 -23.40 4.46 -28.80
C LYS A 321 -22.35 4.94 -29.80
N THR A 322 -21.07 4.63 -29.59
CA THR A 322 -19.94 5.24 -30.33
C THR A 322 -19.13 4.28 -31.20
N GLY A 323 -19.48 2.99 -31.22
CA GLY A 323 -18.90 2.02 -32.15
C GLY A 323 -17.41 1.73 -31.95
N GLY A 324 -16.90 1.75 -30.72
CA GLY A 324 -15.53 1.33 -30.45
C GLY A 324 -15.04 1.58 -29.01
N PHE A 325 -13.79 1.18 -28.77
CA PHE A 325 -13.08 1.27 -27.48
C PHE A 325 -12.71 2.70 -27.07
N LEU A 326 -12.49 2.94 -25.78
CA LEU A 326 -12.03 4.23 -25.24
C LEU A 326 -10.57 4.52 -25.61
N THR A 327 -9.74 3.49 -25.63
CA THR A 327 -8.28 3.59 -25.73
C THR A 327 -7.73 2.80 -26.91
N ASP A 328 -6.58 3.23 -27.44
CA ASP A 328 -5.76 2.45 -28.36
C ASP A 328 -4.28 2.59 -28.01
N SER A 329 -3.67 1.50 -27.55
CA SER A 329 -2.20 1.37 -27.44
C SER A 329 -1.47 2.50 -26.66
N GLY A 330 -2.17 3.15 -25.73
CA GLY A 330 -1.69 4.28 -24.91
C GLY A 330 -2.33 5.64 -25.20
N ASP A 331 -3.11 5.77 -26.28
CA ASP A 331 -3.84 6.97 -26.65
C ASP A 331 -5.34 6.87 -26.33
N VAL A 332 -6.00 8.01 -26.09
CA VAL A 332 -7.38 8.12 -25.60
C VAL A 332 -8.28 8.77 -26.65
N ASN A 333 -9.43 8.17 -26.95
CA ASN A 333 -10.49 8.84 -27.71
C ASN A 333 -11.31 9.74 -26.77
N LEU A 334 -11.06 11.05 -26.83
CA LEU A 334 -11.64 12.02 -25.91
C LEU A 334 -13.17 12.19 -26.08
N ASP A 335 -13.72 11.98 -27.28
CA ASP A 335 -15.17 12.07 -27.52
C ASP A 335 -15.95 10.93 -26.83
N ARG A 336 -15.35 9.73 -26.77
CA ARG A 336 -15.90 8.60 -26.00
C ARG A 336 -15.80 8.82 -24.49
N VAL A 337 -14.72 9.47 -24.02
CA VAL A 337 -14.60 9.88 -22.61
C VAL A 337 -15.64 10.95 -22.27
N GLN A 338 -15.84 11.94 -23.14
CA GLN A 338 -16.84 13.00 -22.98
C GLN A 338 -18.24 12.41 -22.73
N LEU A 339 -18.64 11.38 -23.48
CA LEU A 339 -19.93 10.71 -23.29
C LEU A 339 -20.06 10.01 -21.92
N ILE A 340 -19.01 9.36 -21.43
CA ILE A 340 -19.01 8.74 -20.10
C ILE A 340 -19.06 9.81 -18.99
N MET A 341 -18.29 10.89 -19.13
CA MET A 341 -18.29 11.99 -18.16
C MET A 341 -19.65 12.70 -18.11
N SER A 342 -20.31 12.93 -19.25
CA SER A 342 -21.66 13.53 -19.29
C SER A 342 -22.73 12.62 -18.64
N GLU A 343 -22.72 11.31 -18.88
CA GLU A 343 -23.68 10.40 -18.22
C GLU A 343 -23.33 10.07 -16.75
N LEU A 344 -22.08 10.25 -16.33
CA LEU A 344 -21.71 10.28 -14.91
C LEU A 344 -22.18 11.60 -14.27
N GLY A 345 -22.01 12.71 -14.98
CA GLY A 345 -22.41 14.06 -14.59
C GLY A 345 -23.90 14.18 -14.24
N SER A 346 -24.77 13.53 -15.01
CA SER A 346 -26.22 13.52 -14.77
C SER A 346 -26.66 12.75 -13.51
N VAL A 347 -25.76 12.02 -12.85
CA VAL A 347 -26.07 11.21 -11.64
C VAL A 347 -25.23 11.58 -10.41
N GLU A 348 -24.45 12.68 -10.45
CA GLU A 348 -23.62 13.10 -9.32
C GLU A 348 -24.45 13.52 -8.10
N ASP A 349 -25.56 14.23 -8.32
CA ASP A 349 -26.50 14.66 -7.27
C ASP A 349 -27.10 13.46 -6.50
N GLU A 350 -27.56 12.43 -7.22
CA GLU A 350 -28.05 11.19 -6.61
C GLU A 350 -26.97 10.48 -5.78
N ILE A 351 -25.71 10.51 -6.25
CA ILE A 351 -24.58 9.90 -5.53
C ILE A 351 -24.35 10.62 -4.21
N PHE A 352 -24.29 11.95 -4.20
CA PHE A 352 -24.04 12.72 -2.98
C PHE A 352 -25.20 12.62 -1.97
N LYS A 353 -26.45 12.74 -2.44
CA LYS A 353 -27.65 12.58 -1.60
C LYS A 353 -27.72 11.16 -0.99
N LYS A 354 -27.34 10.12 -1.75
CA LYS A 354 -27.27 8.73 -1.24
C LYS A 354 -26.08 8.48 -0.31
N ARG A 355 -24.93 9.11 -0.53
CA ARG A 355 -23.74 9.06 0.35
C ARG A 355 -24.10 9.57 1.75
N GLN A 356 -24.73 10.73 1.83
CA GLN A 356 -25.14 11.32 3.12
C GLN A 356 -26.14 10.44 3.87
N GLN A 357 -27.14 9.88 3.18
CA GLN A 357 -28.08 8.90 3.77
C GLN A 357 -27.38 7.65 4.33
N ASN A 358 -26.40 7.12 3.60
CA ASN A 358 -25.62 5.95 4.04
C ASN A 358 -24.76 6.26 5.28
N GLU A 359 -24.15 7.44 5.36
CA GLU A 359 -23.35 7.86 6.51
C GLU A 359 -24.22 8.11 7.74
N LEU A 360 -25.34 8.83 7.61
CA LEU A 360 -26.30 9.04 8.70
C LEU A 360 -26.82 7.69 9.24
N ALA A 361 -27.18 6.76 8.36
CA ALA A 361 -27.58 5.41 8.76
C ALA A 361 -26.43 4.60 9.39
N PHE A 362 -25.16 4.87 9.05
CA PHE A 362 -24.00 4.26 9.73
C PHE A 362 -23.77 4.85 11.12
N LYS A 363 -23.77 6.20 11.24
CA LYS A 363 -23.73 6.92 12.53
C LYS A 363 -24.82 6.42 13.47
N GLN A 364 -26.05 6.26 12.98
CA GLN A 364 -27.18 5.72 13.75
C GLN A 364 -26.93 4.26 14.18
N ARG A 365 -26.43 3.38 13.29
CA ARG A 365 -26.11 1.99 13.65
C ARG A 365 -25.02 1.88 14.72
N GLU A 366 -24.00 2.74 14.69
CA GLU A 366 -22.97 2.76 15.74
C GLU A 366 -23.47 3.40 17.05
N LYS A 367 -24.27 4.49 17.01
CA LYS A 367 -24.97 5.02 18.21
C LYS A 367 -25.87 3.93 18.84
N ASP A 368 -26.62 3.17 18.03
CA ASP A 368 -27.44 2.03 18.47
C ASP A 368 -26.63 0.88 19.07
N LYS A 369 -25.50 0.53 18.46
CA LYS A 369 -24.58 -0.52 18.94
C LYS A 369 -23.92 -0.13 20.26
N LYS A 370 -23.47 1.13 20.39
CA LYS A 370 -22.96 1.70 21.66
C LYS A 370 -24.06 1.67 22.73
N ARG A 371 -25.29 2.08 22.41
CA ARG A 371 -26.46 2.03 23.31
C ARG A 371 -26.82 0.59 23.74
N ARG A 372 -26.71 -0.41 22.84
CA ARG A 372 -26.91 -1.83 23.16
C ARG A 372 -25.81 -2.38 24.08
N LEU A 373 -24.54 -2.03 23.85
CA LEU A 373 -23.42 -2.43 24.70
C LEU A 373 -23.55 -1.84 26.12
N LEU A 374 -23.90 -0.56 26.23
CA LEU A 374 -24.17 0.12 27.51
C LEU A 374 -25.42 -0.46 28.21
N GLY A 375 -26.50 -0.74 27.48
CA GLY A 375 -27.73 -1.34 28.02
C GLY A 375 -27.53 -2.75 28.61
N VAL A 376 -26.57 -3.52 28.08
CA VAL A 376 -26.15 -4.81 28.66
C VAL A 376 -25.33 -4.64 29.97
N GLY A 377 -24.84 -3.44 30.26
CA GLY A 377 -24.38 -3.05 31.59
C GLY A 377 -25.55 -2.83 32.55
N ASN A 378 -26.42 -1.87 32.24
CA ASN A 378 -27.43 -1.35 33.17
C ASN A 378 -28.53 -2.36 33.59
N ASN A 379 -28.74 -3.45 32.83
CA ASN A 379 -29.72 -4.49 33.15
C ASN A 379 -29.15 -5.70 33.93
N LYS A 380 -27.94 -5.62 34.48
CA LYS A 380 -27.39 -6.67 35.35
C LYS A 380 -27.94 -6.55 36.78
N PRO A 381 -28.61 -7.59 37.35
CA PRO A 381 -28.93 -7.60 38.77
C PRO A 381 -27.65 -7.67 39.61
N LYS A 382 -27.68 -7.01 40.77
CA LYS A 382 -26.50 -6.66 41.60
C LYS A 382 -25.69 -7.83 42.17
N TRP A 383 -26.19 -9.05 42.02
CA TRP A 383 -25.64 -10.28 42.60
C TRP A 383 -24.79 -11.12 41.62
N ILE A 384 -24.77 -10.81 40.31
CA ILE A 384 -24.00 -11.60 39.33
C ILE A 384 -22.49 -11.48 39.62
N PRO A 385 -21.75 -12.57 39.86
CA PRO A 385 -20.31 -12.52 40.10
C PRO A 385 -19.53 -11.94 38.91
N THR A 386 -18.49 -11.17 39.20
CA THR A 386 -17.49 -10.69 38.24
C THR A 386 -16.21 -11.55 38.32
N GLY A 387 -15.26 -11.32 37.43
CA GLY A 387 -13.99 -12.06 37.42
C GLY A 387 -14.14 -13.52 37.00
N GLN A 388 -13.34 -14.42 37.58
CA GLN A 388 -13.23 -15.81 37.11
C GLN A 388 -14.47 -16.68 37.40
N PHE A 389 -15.40 -16.18 38.22
CA PHE A 389 -16.67 -16.84 38.57
C PHE A 389 -17.90 -16.28 37.83
N ALA A 390 -17.71 -15.37 36.86
CA ALA A 390 -18.81 -14.88 36.03
C ALA A 390 -19.47 -16.02 35.23
N PRO A 391 -20.80 -16.00 35.03
CA PRO A 391 -21.51 -17.06 34.32
C PRO A 391 -21.06 -17.15 32.85
N THR A 392 -20.40 -18.26 32.52
CA THR A 392 -19.96 -18.62 31.16
C THR A 392 -21.09 -19.30 30.39
N ARG A 393 -21.02 -19.33 29.06
CA ARG A 393 -22.07 -19.99 28.26
C ARG A 393 -21.93 -21.49 28.36
N ILE A 394 -23.06 -22.20 28.33
CA ILE A 394 -23.10 -23.66 28.32
C ILE A 394 -22.36 -24.16 27.08
N GLY A 395 -21.17 -24.74 27.27
CA GLY A 395 -20.26 -25.19 26.21
C GLY A 395 -18.86 -24.55 26.25
N ASP A 396 -18.69 -23.39 26.91
CA ASP A 396 -17.38 -22.75 27.08
C ASP A 396 -16.52 -23.49 28.14
N ARG A 397 -15.20 -23.52 27.95
CA ARG A 397 -14.26 -24.10 28.94
C ARG A 397 -14.00 -23.11 30.08
N VAL A 398 -14.46 -23.44 31.28
CA VAL A 398 -14.13 -22.71 32.51
C VAL A 398 -12.62 -22.79 32.79
N SER A 399 -11.98 -21.65 33.06
CA SER A 399 -10.55 -21.61 33.43
C SER A 399 -10.33 -22.00 34.90
N PRO A 400 -9.27 -22.76 35.25
CA PRO A 400 -8.99 -23.12 36.65
C PRO A 400 -8.54 -21.92 37.47
N VAL A 401 -9.09 -21.79 38.69
CA VAL A 401 -8.93 -20.64 39.60
C VAL A 401 -7.45 -20.40 39.94
N LYS A 402 -6.90 -19.26 39.51
CA LYS A 402 -5.45 -18.97 39.64
C LYS A 402 -5.02 -18.55 41.04
N ASN A 403 -5.89 -17.91 41.82
CA ASN A 403 -5.61 -17.53 43.21
C ASN A 403 -6.91 -17.48 44.03
N ALA A 404 -7.36 -18.65 44.48
CA ALA A 404 -8.63 -18.79 45.21
C ALA A 404 -8.67 -17.95 46.51
N ARG A 405 -7.53 -17.68 47.16
CA ARG A 405 -7.47 -16.88 48.39
C ARG A 405 -7.71 -15.39 48.12
N TYR A 406 -7.26 -14.88 46.98
CA TYR A 406 -7.49 -13.49 46.56
C TYR A 406 -8.94 -13.30 46.07
N GLU A 407 -9.48 -14.21 45.25
CA GLU A 407 -10.87 -14.10 44.80
C GLU A 407 -11.87 -14.28 45.95
N ALA A 408 -11.62 -15.22 46.89
CA ALA A 408 -12.43 -15.36 48.10
C ALA A 408 -12.21 -14.24 49.14
N TYR A 409 -11.27 -13.31 48.91
CA TYR A 409 -11.19 -12.04 49.63
C TYR A 409 -12.05 -10.99 48.92
N GLN A 410 -11.92 -10.84 47.60
CA GLN A 410 -12.74 -9.91 46.81
C GLN A 410 -14.25 -10.18 46.91
N MET A 411 -14.67 -11.45 46.92
CA MET A 411 -16.08 -11.81 47.16
C MET A 411 -16.60 -11.34 48.53
N ARG A 412 -15.74 -11.33 49.57
CA ARG A 412 -16.12 -10.84 50.91
C ARG A 412 -16.17 -9.32 50.98
N ILE A 413 -15.24 -8.62 50.33
CA ILE A 413 -15.29 -7.16 50.17
C ILE A 413 -16.59 -6.74 49.46
N HIS A 414 -16.92 -7.37 48.33
CA HIS A 414 -18.19 -7.12 47.64
C HIS A 414 -19.43 -7.47 48.48
N GLY A 415 -19.37 -8.54 49.29
CA GLY A 415 -20.46 -8.92 50.20
C GLY A 415 -20.67 -7.95 51.37
N GLN A 416 -19.61 -7.36 51.92
CA GLN A 416 -19.71 -6.42 53.05
C GLN A 416 -20.44 -5.12 52.68
N ASN A 417 -20.33 -4.65 51.44
CA ASN A 417 -21.03 -3.45 50.95
C ASN A 417 -22.57 -3.57 50.95
N TYR A 418 -23.13 -4.76 51.19
CA TYR A 418 -24.58 -4.99 51.33
C TYR A 418 -25.07 -5.06 52.78
N HIS A 419 -24.18 -5.01 53.77
CA HIS A 419 -24.52 -5.38 55.16
C HIS A 419 -24.80 -4.20 56.11
N THR A 420 -24.69 -2.95 55.65
CA THR A 420 -24.71 -1.74 56.50
C THR A 420 -26.08 -1.03 56.57
N SER A 421 -27.17 -1.79 56.81
CA SER A 421 -28.52 -1.24 57.08
C SER A 421 -29.45 -2.28 57.74
N ALA A 422 -29.05 -2.80 58.91
CA ALA A 422 -29.69 -3.94 59.54
C ALA A 422 -30.91 -3.61 60.43
N THR A 423 -32.12 -3.50 59.84
CA THR A 423 -33.44 -3.71 60.51
C THR A 423 -34.59 -4.03 59.52
N GLY A 424 -34.30 -4.56 58.32
CA GLY A 424 -35.31 -4.88 57.29
C GLY A 424 -35.75 -6.35 57.26
N ASN A 425 -36.90 -6.65 56.64
CA ASN A 425 -37.41 -8.00 56.47
C ASN A 425 -36.63 -8.75 55.36
N SER A 426 -36.40 -10.06 55.51
CA SER A 426 -35.56 -10.85 54.59
C SER A 426 -36.09 -10.88 53.15
N LYS A 427 -37.40 -10.71 52.97
CA LYS A 427 -38.03 -10.55 51.65
C LYS A 427 -37.62 -9.23 50.96
N GLU A 428 -37.56 -8.13 51.71
CA GLU A 428 -37.22 -6.81 51.19
C GLU A 428 -35.75 -6.74 50.77
N MET A 429 -34.87 -7.40 51.55
CA MET A 429 -33.47 -7.61 51.20
C MET A 429 -33.34 -8.33 49.85
N LEU A 430 -34.09 -9.41 49.63
CA LEU A 430 -34.08 -10.17 48.38
C LEU A 430 -34.62 -9.34 47.20
N GLU A 431 -35.75 -8.64 47.38
CA GLU A 431 -36.30 -7.74 46.37
C GLU A 431 -35.34 -6.59 46.02
N SER A 432 -34.57 -6.08 46.99
CA SER A 432 -33.56 -5.02 46.75
C SER A 432 -32.42 -5.49 45.84
N MET A 433 -32.00 -6.75 45.96
CA MET A 433 -30.92 -7.35 45.13
C MET A 433 -31.36 -7.66 43.70
N MET A 434 -32.67 -7.74 43.44
CA MET A 434 -33.25 -8.02 42.12
C MET A 434 -33.64 -6.75 41.33
N ARG A 435 -33.52 -5.56 41.90
CA ARG A 435 -33.78 -4.29 41.20
C ARG A 435 -32.57 -3.86 40.34
N PRO A 436 -32.76 -3.45 39.07
CA PRO A 436 -31.75 -2.72 38.30
C PRO A 436 -31.44 -1.36 38.96
N GLU A 437 -30.23 -0.83 38.78
CA GLU A 437 -29.74 0.33 39.56
C GLU A 437 -30.54 1.62 39.38
N ASN A 438 -31.25 1.78 38.25
CA ASN A 438 -32.03 2.99 37.96
C ASN A 438 -33.47 2.97 38.50
N ALA A 439 -33.86 1.99 39.32
CA ALA A 439 -35.23 1.84 39.80
C ALA A 439 -35.69 2.88 40.84
N THR A 440 -34.77 3.65 41.44
CA THR A 440 -35.09 4.61 42.53
C THR A 440 -34.23 5.89 42.43
N ASN A 441 -34.56 6.79 41.50
CA ASN A 441 -34.20 8.21 41.59
C ASN A 441 -35.05 9.06 40.62
N GLN A 442 -36.21 9.53 41.08
CA GLN A 442 -37.16 10.26 40.22
C GLN A 442 -36.74 11.73 39.97
N GLU A 443 -35.79 12.26 40.74
CA GLU A 443 -35.23 13.62 40.56
C GLU A 443 -34.05 13.70 39.58
N CYS A 444 -33.28 12.62 39.38
CA CYS A 444 -32.15 12.63 38.44
C CYS A 444 -32.57 12.70 36.96
N LYS A 445 -33.86 12.55 36.65
CA LYS A 445 -34.39 12.56 35.28
C LYS A 445 -34.26 13.90 34.53
N ARG A 446 -33.83 14.96 35.22
CA ARG A 446 -33.44 16.25 34.60
C ARG A 446 -31.93 16.38 34.31
N LYS A 447 -31.13 15.36 34.63
CA LYS A 447 -29.67 15.34 34.37
C LYS A 447 -29.21 14.25 33.40
N SER A 448 -30.03 13.21 33.16
CA SER A 448 -29.84 12.31 32.01
C SER A 448 -30.06 13.09 30.70
N ASP A 449 -31.22 13.73 30.61
CA ASP A 449 -31.73 14.37 29.40
C ASP A 449 -30.95 15.63 29.02
N ALA A 450 -30.10 16.14 29.93
CA ALA A 450 -29.20 17.28 29.73
C ALA A 450 -27.75 16.89 29.36
N LEU A 451 -27.45 15.60 29.23
CA LEU A 451 -26.13 15.07 28.83
C LEU A 451 -26.17 14.30 27.51
N GLU A 452 -27.30 14.27 26.80
CA GLU A 452 -27.41 13.65 25.47
C GLU A 452 -27.12 14.64 24.32
N ASP A 453 -27.29 15.95 24.53
CA ASP A 453 -27.06 17.00 23.50
C ASP A 453 -25.58 17.44 23.36
N GLU A 454 -24.76 17.40 24.42
CA GLU A 454 -23.34 17.83 24.40
C GLU A 454 -22.38 16.88 23.62
N SER A 455 -22.88 16.18 22.59
CA SER A 455 -22.08 15.22 21.80
C SER A 455 -22.33 15.19 20.29
N ASP A 456 -23.16 16.10 19.73
CA ASP A 456 -23.38 16.20 18.27
C ASP A 456 -22.62 17.36 17.59
N ASP A 457 -21.95 18.23 18.38
CA ASP A 457 -21.28 19.46 17.93
C ASP A 457 -19.84 19.23 17.37
N ASP A 458 -19.28 18.03 17.53
CA ASP A 458 -18.01 17.60 16.93
C ASP A 458 -18.11 17.29 15.41
N GLN A 459 -19.21 17.69 14.76
CA GLN A 459 -19.31 17.70 13.30
C GLN A 459 -18.71 18.98 12.75
N ALA A 460 -17.41 18.92 12.42
CA ALA A 460 -16.75 19.91 11.58
C ALA A 460 -17.64 20.21 10.34
N HIS A 461 -18.19 21.42 10.28
CA HIS A 461 -19.14 21.81 9.23
C HIS A 461 -18.49 21.66 7.85
N ASP A 462 -18.94 20.69 7.06
CA ASP A 462 -18.62 20.61 5.64
C ASP A 462 -19.29 21.81 4.94
N GLU A 463 -18.53 22.87 4.71
CA GLU A 463 -18.98 24.11 4.07
C GLU A 463 -19.61 23.86 2.69
N VAL A 464 -19.13 22.83 1.98
CA VAL A 464 -19.54 22.50 0.61
C VAL A 464 -20.95 21.91 0.57
N ARG A 465 -21.31 21.06 1.53
CA ARG A 465 -22.59 20.34 1.61
C ARG A 465 -22.99 19.72 0.28
N LEU A 466 -22.27 18.67 -0.13
CA LEU A 466 -22.42 18.03 -1.44
C LEU A 466 -23.82 17.45 -1.71
N TRP A 467 -24.62 17.21 -0.66
CA TRP A 467 -25.99 16.68 -0.74
C TRP A 467 -27.07 17.75 -0.94
N GLU A 468 -26.71 19.05 -0.95
CA GLU A 468 -27.62 20.19 -1.10
C GLU A 468 -27.46 20.86 -2.46
N ASP A 469 -28.56 21.32 -3.05
CA ASP A 469 -28.55 22.02 -4.33
C ASP A 469 -27.61 23.25 -4.30
N GLY A 470 -26.95 23.55 -5.42
CA GLY A 470 -25.87 24.55 -5.48
C GLY A 470 -24.51 24.09 -4.92
N PHE A 471 -24.33 22.79 -4.65
CA PHE A 471 -23.05 22.24 -4.14
C PHE A 471 -21.84 22.57 -5.01
N LYS A 472 -22.01 22.66 -6.34
CA LYS A 472 -20.91 23.00 -7.26
C LYS A 472 -20.30 24.36 -6.96
N ASP A 473 -21.15 25.33 -6.65
CA ASP A 473 -20.73 26.71 -6.51
C ASP A 473 -19.98 26.89 -5.19
N ARG A 474 -20.53 26.33 -4.09
CA ARG A 474 -19.84 26.21 -2.80
C ARG A 474 -18.53 25.42 -2.89
N TYR A 475 -18.45 24.39 -3.75
CA TYR A 475 -17.24 23.61 -3.96
C TYR A 475 -16.13 24.43 -4.65
N TYR A 476 -16.44 25.11 -5.75
CA TYR A 476 -15.44 25.92 -6.44
C TYR A 476 -15.02 27.16 -5.64
N GLU A 477 -15.93 27.74 -4.87
CA GLU A 477 -15.64 28.82 -3.92
C GLU A 477 -14.72 28.31 -2.79
N SER A 478 -15.14 27.33 -1.98
CA SER A 478 -14.37 26.80 -0.84
C SER A 478 -13.05 26.10 -1.22
N LYS A 479 -12.99 25.40 -2.37
CA LYS A 479 -11.82 24.56 -2.75
C LYS A 479 -10.89 25.16 -3.79
N PHE A 480 -11.32 26.17 -4.56
CA PHE A 480 -10.47 26.82 -5.55
C PHE A 480 -10.31 28.33 -5.37
N ASP A 481 -11.07 28.97 -4.45
CA ASP A 481 -11.10 30.42 -4.24
C ASP A 481 -11.52 31.19 -5.52
N VAL A 482 -12.58 30.67 -6.17
CA VAL A 482 -13.08 31.16 -7.47
C VAL A 482 -14.59 31.36 -7.45
N SER A 483 -15.02 32.57 -7.87
CA SER A 483 -16.44 32.94 -8.01
C SER A 483 -17.26 31.92 -8.83
N PRO A 484 -18.53 31.65 -8.45
CA PRO A 484 -19.43 30.76 -9.17
C PRO A 484 -19.51 31.00 -10.69
N ASP A 485 -19.49 32.26 -11.13
CA ASP A 485 -19.68 32.66 -12.53
C ASP A 485 -18.51 32.24 -13.46
N ASN A 486 -17.36 31.86 -12.91
CA ASN A 486 -16.15 31.58 -13.68
C ASN A 486 -16.15 30.15 -14.28
N LEU A 487 -17.12 29.88 -15.16
CA LEU A 487 -17.24 28.64 -15.93
C LEU A 487 -15.98 28.34 -16.76
N ALA A 488 -15.26 29.38 -17.22
CA ALA A 488 -14.00 29.22 -17.96
C ALA A 488 -12.91 28.57 -17.10
N PHE A 489 -12.83 28.90 -15.81
CA PHE A 489 -11.91 28.25 -14.87
C PHE A 489 -12.30 26.78 -14.63
N ARG A 490 -13.60 26.48 -14.40
CA ARG A 490 -14.09 25.11 -14.21
C ARG A 490 -13.72 24.21 -15.40
N ASN A 491 -13.98 24.69 -16.61
CA ASN A 491 -13.61 24.02 -17.86
C ASN A 491 -12.09 23.83 -17.98
N ASN A 492 -11.26 24.80 -17.59
CA ASN A 492 -9.80 24.66 -17.61
C ASN A 492 -9.30 23.60 -16.61
N VAL A 493 -9.89 23.51 -15.41
CA VAL A 493 -9.57 22.42 -14.46
C VAL A 493 -9.88 21.06 -15.08
N ALA A 494 -11.05 20.90 -15.74
CA ALA A 494 -11.41 19.68 -16.47
C ALA A 494 -10.44 19.36 -17.61
N LEU A 495 -10.06 20.35 -18.42
CA LEU A 495 -9.08 20.14 -19.51
C LEU A 495 -7.70 19.73 -18.97
N GLN A 496 -7.20 20.33 -17.88
CA GLN A 496 -5.95 19.88 -17.25
C GLN A 496 -6.06 18.48 -16.64
N TYR A 497 -7.24 18.08 -16.15
CA TYR A 497 -7.50 16.74 -15.62
C TYR A 497 -7.49 15.68 -16.74
N VAL A 498 -8.20 15.94 -17.86
CA VAL A 498 -8.16 15.09 -19.07
C VAL A 498 -6.74 14.96 -19.61
N ARG A 499 -6.00 16.07 -19.68
CA ARG A 499 -4.59 16.08 -20.07
C ARG A 499 -3.73 15.19 -19.18
N GLY A 500 -4.04 15.14 -17.89
CA GLY A 500 -3.43 14.24 -16.92
C GLY A 500 -3.79 12.78 -17.15
N LEU A 501 -5.05 12.44 -17.41
CA LEU A 501 -5.47 11.07 -17.74
C LEU A 501 -4.74 10.54 -18.98
N CYS A 502 -4.53 11.39 -19.99
CA CYS A 502 -3.72 11.07 -21.17
C CYS A 502 -2.23 10.88 -20.82
N TRP A 503 -1.67 11.72 -19.94
CA TRP A 503 -0.29 11.55 -19.46
C TRP A 503 -0.11 10.23 -18.67
N VAL A 504 -1.07 9.88 -17.82
CA VAL A 504 -1.04 8.64 -17.00
C VAL A 504 -1.17 7.40 -17.88
N LEU A 505 -2.10 7.38 -18.84
CA LEU A 505 -2.23 6.25 -19.77
C LEU A 505 -0.95 6.08 -20.61
N ARG A 506 -0.40 7.17 -21.17
CA ARG A 506 0.89 7.10 -21.86
C ARG A 506 2.02 6.65 -20.92
N TYR A 507 2.06 7.08 -19.64
CA TYR A 507 3.10 6.66 -18.69
C TYR A 507 3.14 5.14 -18.48
N TYR A 508 1.99 4.47 -18.36
CA TYR A 508 1.93 3.01 -18.21
C TYR A 508 2.18 2.24 -19.52
N TYR A 509 1.69 2.73 -20.67
CA TYR A 509 1.71 1.96 -21.94
C TYR A 509 2.93 2.28 -22.83
N GLN A 510 3.38 3.53 -22.83
CA GLN A 510 4.42 4.06 -23.74
C GLN A 510 5.65 4.61 -23.00
N GLY A 511 5.53 4.93 -21.70
CA GLY A 511 6.57 5.56 -20.88
C GLY A 511 6.31 7.06 -20.63
N CYS A 512 7.18 7.73 -19.88
CA CYS A 512 6.93 9.09 -19.38
C CYS A 512 6.80 10.11 -20.51
N ALA A 513 5.56 10.51 -20.82
CA ALA A 513 5.22 11.40 -21.94
C ALA A 513 5.69 12.86 -21.74
N SER A 514 5.85 13.30 -20.49
CA SER A 514 6.45 14.60 -20.18
C SER A 514 6.98 14.63 -18.75
N TRP A 515 8.29 14.77 -18.59
CA TRP A 515 8.97 14.92 -17.29
C TRP A 515 8.65 16.24 -16.57
N LYS A 516 7.93 17.16 -17.24
CA LYS A 516 7.61 18.51 -16.74
C LYS A 516 6.14 18.73 -16.39
N TRP A 517 5.25 17.96 -17.00
CA TRP A 517 3.83 18.12 -16.74
C TRP A 517 3.46 17.64 -15.33
N TYR A 518 2.47 18.31 -14.74
CA TYR A 518 1.81 17.98 -13.50
C TYR A 518 0.39 18.56 -13.56
N PHE A 519 -0.55 17.98 -12.82
CA PHE A 519 -1.86 18.58 -12.62
C PHE A 519 -1.71 19.76 -11.64
N PRO A 520 -2.06 21.01 -12.04
CA PRO A 520 -1.71 22.20 -11.26
C PRO A 520 -2.71 22.55 -10.14
N TYR A 521 -3.65 21.65 -9.82
CA TYR A 521 -4.70 21.86 -8.83
C TYR A 521 -4.69 20.75 -7.76
N HIS A 522 -5.15 21.09 -6.55
CA HIS A 522 -5.22 20.15 -5.42
C HIS A 522 -6.43 19.21 -5.46
N TYR A 523 -7.48 19.59 -6.21
CA TYR A 523 -8.76 18.88 -6.26
C TYR A 523 -9.19 18.60 -7.71
N ALA A 524 -10.00 17.57 -7.88
CA ALA A 524 -10.58 17.22 -9.17
C ALA A 524 -11.86 18.04 -9.45
N PRO A 525 -12.22 18.29 -10.72
CA PRO A 525 -13.51 18.89 -11.09
C PRO A 525 -14.66 17.86 -10.96
N PHE A 526 -15.92 18.27 -11.10
CA PHE A 526 -17.03 17.30 -11.20
C PHE A 526 -17.09 16.69 -12.60
N ALA A 527 -17.66 15.48 -12.73
CA ALA A 527 -17.77 14.80 -14.02
C ALA A 527 -18.61 15.59 -15.03
N SER A 528 -19.60 16.34 -14.53
CA SER A 528 -20.43 17.27 -15.31
C SER A 528 -19.74 18.58 -15.75
N ASP A 529 -18.50 18.87 -15.31
CA ASP A 529 -17.71 20.04 -15.77
C ASP A 529 -16.78 19.71 -16.95
N PHE A 530 -16.70 18.43 -17.35
CA PHE A 530 -16.00 18.02 -18.57
C PHE A 530 -16.88 18.35 -19.78
N ILE A 531 -16.54 19.42 -20.50
CA ILE A 531 -17.28 19.90 -21.67
C ILE A 531 -16.30 20.22 -22.80
N ASN A 532 -16.64 19.83 -24.04
CA ASN A 532 -15.87 20.07 -25.27
C ASN A 532 -14.41 19.56 -25.23
N ILE A 533 -14.14 18.49 -24.47
CA ILE A 533 -12.76 18.01 -24.24
C ILE A 533 -12.06 17.44 -25.49
N GLY A 534 -12.81 17.12 -26.56
CA GLY A 534 -12.28 16.54 -27.80
C GLY A 534 -11.26 17.42 -28.57
N GLY A 535 -11.29 18.74 -28.36
CA GLY A 535 -10.39 19.70 -29.03
C GLY A 535 -9.04 19.95 -28.34
N LEU A 536 -8.70 19.19 -27.30
CA LEU A 536 -7.57 19.49 -26.42
C LEU A 536 -6.20 19.08 -26.99
N SER A 537 -5.30 20.04 -27.21
CA SER A 537 -3.90 19.77 -27.60
C SER A 537 -3.08 19.12 -26.48
N THR A 538 -2.21 18.18 -26.85
CA THR A 538 -1.39 17.35 -25.94
C THR A 538 0.08 17.80 -25.82
N GLU A 539 0.43 19.06 -26.10
CA GLU A 539 1.84 19.54 -26.25
C GLU A 539 2.27 20.56 -25.17
N PHE A 540 3.47 20.43 -24.58
CA PHE A 540 3.84 20.99 -23.24
C PHE A 540 5.05 21.97 -23.22
N GLU A 541 4.99 23.09 -22.46
CA GLU A 541 6.01 24.20 -22.45
C GLU A 541 6.56 24.63 -21.05
N LYS A 542 7.28 25.79 -20.89
CA LYS A 542 8.21 26.03 -19.72
C LYS A 542 8.45 27.48 -19.19
N GLY A 543 8.29 27.76 -17.88
CA GLY A 543 8.77 28.97 -17.13
C GLY A 543 8.27 29.07 -15.65
N THR A 544 8.48 30.10 -14.79
CA THR A 544 9.55 31.11 -14.46
C THR A 544 8.94 32.24 -13.54
N THR A 545 9.55 33.02 -12.61
CA THR A 545 10.85 33.03 -11.85
C THR A 545 10.71 33.79 -10.46
N PRO A 546 11.61 34.67 -9.89
CA PRO A 546 12.42 34.30 -8.70
C PRO A 546 12.48 35.30 -7.48
N ARG A 547 13.23 34.92 -6.41
CA ARG A 547 13.91 35.72 -5.31
C ARG A 547 13.31 35.54 -3.88
N SER A 548 13.98 34.87 -2.92
CA SER A 548 15.02 33.83 -3.12
C SER A 548 14.51 32.82 -4.14
N PRO A 549 15.34 32.25 -5.01
CA PRO A 549 14.84 31.40 -6.09
C PRO A 549 14.08 30.16 -5.62
N ILE A 550 14.14 29.70 -4.36
CA ILE A 550 13.41 28.49 -3.92
C ILE A 550 12.86 28.48 -2.48
N ILE A 551 12.98 29.54 -1.67
CA ILE A 551 12.64 29.47 -0.23
C ILE A 551 11.15 29.17 0.03
N ASP A 552 10.28 29.74 -0.79
CA ASP A 552 8.84 29.51 -0.84
C ASP A 552 8.45 28.05 -1.13
N PHE A 553 9.37 27.18 -1.56
CA PHE A 553 9.10 25.74 -1.72
C PHE A 553 9.25 24.94 -0.42
N TYR A 554 9.70 25.56 0.68
CA TYR A 554 9.97 24.89 1.95
C TYR A 554 9.32 25.64 3.13
N PRO A 555 7.96 25.74 3.17
CA PRO A 555 7.27 26.36 4.29
C PRO A 555 7.42 25.51 5.56
N GLU A 556 7.59 26.17 6.71
CA GLU A 556 7.74 25.51 8.02
C GLU A 556 6.44 24.85 8.50
N ASP A 557 5.28 25.42 8.13
CA ASP A 557 3.96 24.84 8.35
C ASP A 557 3.09 24.90 7.08
N PHE A 558 2.14 23.97 6.97
CA PHE A 558 1.21 23.86 5.85
C PHE A 558 -0.14 23.28 6.30
N LYS A 559 -1.20 23.72 5.62
CA LYS A 559 -2.57 23.22 5.86
C LYS A 559 -2.78 21.85 5.20
N ILE A 560 -3.60 21.02 5.84
CA ILE A 560 -4.11 19.76 5.28
C ILE A 560 -5.63 19.91 5.18
N ASP A 561 -6.19 19.94 3.96
CA ASP A 561 -7.65 19.85 3.78
C ASP A 561 -8.10 18.39 3.84
N LEU A 562 -9.08 18.09 4.67
CA LEU A 562 -9.67 16.76 4.78
C LEU A 562 -10.60 16.43 3.61
N ASN A 563 -11.20 17.43 2.95
CA ASN A 563 -12.10 17.28 1.79
C ASN A 563 -13.13 16.12 1.97
N GLY A 564 -13.83 16.13 3.11
CA GLY A 564 -14.83 15.12 3.47
C GLY A 564 -14.28 13.74 3.85
N LYS A 565 -12.96 13.55 4.01
CA LYS A 565 -12.35 12.31 4.49
C LYS A 565 -12.12 12.35 6.00
N LYS A 566 -12.27 11.19 6.66
CA LYS A 566 -12.31 11.09 8.14
C LYS A 566 -10.96 11.30 8.83
N PHE A 567 -9.83 11.19 8.13
CA PHE A 567 -8.51 11.19 8.75
C PHE A 567 -7.50 12.06 7.98
N ALA A 568 -6.58 12.72 8.69
CA ALA A 568 -5.56 13.59 8.11
C ALA A 568 -4.68 12.92 7.03
N TRP A 569 -4.38 11.63 7.20
CA TRP A 569 -3.64 10.84 6.21
C TRP A 569 -4.39 10.65 4.87
N GLN A 570 -5.70 10.89 4.83
CA GLN A 570 -6.52 10.89 3.61
C GLN A 570 -6.68 12.29 2.97
N GLY A 571 -6.34 13.35 3.69
CA GLY A 571 -6.47 14.74 3.20
C GLY A 571 -5.44 15.11 2.14
N VAL A 572 -5.50 16.35 1.65
CA VAL A 572 -4.55 16.94 0.70
C VAL A 572 -3.66 17.94 1.44
N ALA A 573 -2.34 17.77 1.38
CA ALA A 573 -1.40 18.73 1.96
C ALA A 573 -1.16 19.87 0.96
N LEU A 574 -1.52 21.10 1.36
CA LEU A 574 -1.47 22.28 0.49
C LEU A 574 -0.04 22.84 0.48
N LEU A 575 0.74 22.46 -0.54
CA LEU A 575 2.15 22.80 -0.66
C LEU A 575 2.44 23.51 -1.99
N PRO A 576 3.18 24.63 -2.00
CA PRO A 576 3.53 25.35 -3.22
C PRO A 576 4.38 24.48 -4.16
N PHE A 577 4.10 24.50 -5.47
CA PHE A 577 4.78 23.67 -6.46
C PHE A 577 6.18 24.20 -6.83
N VAL A 578 7.14 23.29 -7.04
CA VAL A 578 8.54 23.62 -7.34
C VAL A 578 8.73 24.05 -8.81
N ASP A 579 9.12 25.30 -9.06
CA ASP A 579 9.69 25.70 -10.36
C ASP A 579 11.11 25.14 -10.50
N GLU A 580 11.27 24.29 -11.51
CA GLU A 580 12.47 23.56 -11.84
C GLU A 580 13.58 24.46 -12.43
N LYS A 581 13.22 25.49 -13.22
CA LYS A 581 14.22 26.46 -13.74
C LYS A 581 14.79 27.29 -12.58
N ARG A 582 13.92 27.71 -11.67
CA ARG A 582 14.28 28.37 -10.40
C ARG A 582 15.18 27.48 -9.54
N LEU A 583 14.86 26.19 -9.40
CA LEU A 583 15.65 25.22 -8.64
C LEU A 583 17.03 24.98 -9.25
N PHE A 584 17.13 24.64 -10.54
CA PHE A 584 18.45 24.40 -11.16
C PHE A 584 19.34 25.64 -11.10
N LYS A 585 18.82 26.85 -11.35
CA LYS A 585 19.58 28.10 -11.22
C LYS A 585 19.97 28.42 -9.76
N ALA A 586 19.24 27.90 -8.77
CA ALA A 586 19.63 28.00 -7.37
C ALA A 586 20.75 27.02 -7.00
N LEU A 587 20.79 25.84 -7.63
CA LEU A 587 21.78 24.78 -7.38
C LEU A 587 23.07 24.93 -8.20
N GLU A 588 23.00 25.61 -9.35
CA GLU A 588 24.11 25.81 -10.30
C GLU A 588 25.45 26.24 -9.64
N PRO A 589 25.49 27.22 -8.71
CA PRO A 589 26.74 27.62 -8.04
C PRO A 589 27.32 26.59 -7.06
N TYR A 590 26.57 25.53 -6.72
CA TYR A 590 26.93 24.57 -5.68
C TYR A 590 27.47 23.23 -6.23
N TYR A 591 27.36 22.96 -7.53
CA TYR A 591 27.81 21.70 -8.12
C TYR A 591 29.33 21.47 -7.98
N ASP A 592 30.14 22.52 -8.06
CA ASP A 592 31.60 22.42 -7.92
C ASP A 592 32.05 22.07 -6.50
N PHE A 593 31.22 22.37 -5.49
CA PHE A 593 31.48 22.07 -4.08
C PHE A 593 31.13 20.63 -3.69
N LEU A 594 30.53 19.84 -4.59
CA LEU A 594 30.21 18.43 -4.32
C LEU A 594 31.48 17.58 -4.22
N THR A 595 31.54 16.71 -3.20
CA THR A 595 32.58 15.68 -3.10
C THR A 595 32.46 14.66 -4.22
N GLU A 596 33.53 13.93 -4.53
CA GLU A 596 33.49 12.85 -5.53
C GLU A 596 32.51 11.72 -5.16
N ALA A 597 32.26 11.51 -3.86
CA ALA A 597 31.24 10.59 -3.35
C ALA A 597 29.80 11.11 -3.52
N GLU A 598 29.60 12.41 -3.72
CA GLU A 598 28.32 13.02 -4.09
C GLU A 598 28.14 13.05 -5.60
N LYS A 599 29.18 13.46 -6.35
CA LYS A 599 29.20 13.39 -7.82
C LYS A 599 28.90 11.96 -8.30
N LYS A 600 29.55 10.92 -7.77
CA LYS A 600 29.27 9.52 -8.13
C LYS A 600 27.85 9.06 -7.75
N ARG A 601 27.22 9.63 -6.70
CA ARG A 601 25.80 9.39 -6.36
C ARG A 601 24.82 10.17 -7.25
N ASN A 602 25.24 11.27 -7.86
CA ASN A 602 24.42 12.14 -8.70
C ASN A 602 24.49 11.78 -10.21
N VAL A 603 25.16 10.68 -10.57
CA VAL A 603 25.26 10.17 -11.94
C VAL A 603 24.20 9.10 -12.21
N ARG A 604 23.64 9.09 -13.42
CA ARG A 604 22.71 8.04 -13.88
C ARG A 604 23.44 6.70 -14.04
N GLY A 605 22.90 5.66 -13.43
CA GLY A 605 23.38 4.28 -13.54
C GLY A 605 22.83 3.51 -14.75
N ASP A 606 23.41 2.32 -14.96
CA ASP A 606 22.91 1.23 -15.79
C ASP A 606 22.49 0.07 -14.87
N ASP A 607 21.53 -0.76 -15.29
CA ASP A 607 21.13 -1.97 -14.54
C ASP A 607 22.30 -2.96 -14.43
N ARG A 608 22.31 -3.81 -13.39
CA ARG A 608 23.38 -4.80 -13.19
C ARG A 608 22.85 -6.22 -13.37
N LEU A 609 23.38 -6.94 -14.36
CA LEU A 609 23.10 -8.35 -14.60
C LEU A 609 24.19 -9.21 -13.97
N TYR A 610 23.79 -10.24 -13.22
CA TYR A 610 24.67 -11.21 -12.56
C TYR A 610 24.37 -12.62 -13.06
N VAL A 611 25.42 -13.41 -13.28
CA VAL A 611 25.36 -14.84 -13.65
C VAL A 611 26.36 -15.67 -12.85
N GLY A 612 25.93 -16.80 -12.31
CA GLY A 612 26.82 -17.81 -11.69
C GLY A 612 27.22 -18.92 -12.67
N LEU A 613 28.21 -19.74 -12.27
CA LEU A 613 28.70 -20.92 -13.03
C LEU A 613 27.63 -21.81 -13.67
N GLY A 614 26.46 -21.95 -13.04
CA GLY A 614 25.39 -22.82 -13.55
C GLY A 614 24.62 -22.23 -14.73
N ASN A 615 24.80 -20.94 -15.04
CA ASN A 615 24.13 -20.31 -16.17
C ASN A 615 24.90 -20.51 -17.48
N SER A 616 24.18 -20.84 -18.54
CA SER A 616 24.68 -21.10 -19.90
C SER A 616 25.57 -19.98 -20.47
N ASN A 617 25.38 -18.74 -20.03
CA ASN A 617 26.07 -17.57 -20.55
C ASN A 617 27.18 -17.02 -19.61
N TYR A 618 27.51 -17.74 -18.52
CA TYR A 618 28.64 -17.38 -17.65
C TYR A 618 29.96 -17.28 -18.45
N ASN A 619 30.25 -18.28 -19.30
CA ASN A 619 31.46 -18.28 -20.12
C ASN A 619 31.49 -17.10 -21.11
N PHE A 620 30.37 -16.77 -21.76
CA PHE A 620 30.29 -15.63 -22.68
C PHE A 620 30.64 -14.31 -21.97
N ILE A 621 30.06 -14.07 -20.79
CA ILE A 621 30.36 -12.87 -19.99
C ILE A 621 31.81 -12.87 -19.48
N LYS A 622 32.34 -14.03 -19.07
CA LYS A 622 33.74 -14.18 -18.64
C LYS A 622 34.73 -13.83 -19.77
N GLU A 623 34.47 -14.27 -20.99
CA GLU A 623 35.30 -13.95 -22.16
C GLU A 623 35.37 -12.44 -22.45
N LEU A 624 34.32 -11.66 -22.19
CA LEU A 624 34.38 -10.20 -22.37
C LEU A 624 35.42 -9.53 -21.45
N TYR A 625 35.63 -10.07 -20.24
CA TYR A 625 36.66 -9.61 -19.32
C TYR A 625 38.06 -10.13 -19.69
N ILE A 626 38.18 -11.41 -20.09
CA ILE A 626 39.46 -12.03 -20.52
C ILE A 626 40.03 -11.31 -21.75
N ASN A 627 39.18 -10.99 -22.74
CA ASN A 627 39.59 -10.29 -23.95
C ASN A 627 39.73 -8.77 -23.78
N HIS A 628 39.70 -8.26 -22.54
CA HIS A 628 39.87 -6.86 -22.17
C HIS A 628 39.03 -5.88 -23.02
N VAL A 629 37.76 -6.21 -23.26
CA VAL A 629 36.82 -5.37 -24.02
C VAL A 629 36.70 -4.00 -23.33
N ARG A 630 36.78 -2.90 -24.10
CA ARG A 630 36.73 -1.55 -23.52
C ARG A 630 35.37 -1.29 -22.85
N PHE A 631 35.38 -0.66 -21.68
CA PHE A 631 34.18 -0.44 -20.83
C PHE A 631 33.05 0.38 -21.50
N ASP A 632 33.33 1.09 -22.59
CA ASP A 632 32.35 1.86 -23.38
C ASP A 632 31.66 1.04 -24.49
N VAL A 633 32.11 -0.18 -24.78
CA VAL A 633 31.59 -1.01 -25.89
C VAL A 633 30.32 -1.74 -25.48
N GLU A 634 29.20 -1.42 -26.13
CA GLU A 634 27.96 -2.20 -26.04
C GLU A 634 28.07 -3.51 -26.84
N THR A 635 27.96 -4.64 -26.15
CA THR A 635 27.92 -5.97 -26.77
C THR A 635 26.50 -6.53 -26.70
N SER A 636 25.92 -6.97 -27.81
CA SER A 636 24.59 -7.59 -27.83
C SER A 636 24.61 -8.97 -27.17
N ILE A 637 23.59 -9.27 -26.35
CA ILE A 637 23.45 -10.55 -25.63
C ILE A 637 22.05 -11.14 -25.78
N SER A 638 21.94 -12.46 -25.73
CA SER A 638 20.66 -13.18 -25.68
C SER A 638 20.77 -14.42 -24.78
N ILE A 639 20.03 -14.44 -23.66
CA ILE A 639 20.10 -15.50 -22.65
C ILE A 639 18.68 -16.02 -22.33
N ASP A 640 18.42 -17.30 -22.60
CA ASP A 640 17.15 -17.98 -22.27
C ASP A 640 15.88 -17.25 -22.79
N GLY A 641 16.00 -16.52 -23.90
CA GLY A 641 14.95 -15.68 -24.50
C GLY A 641 14.97 -14.20 -24.09
N MET A 642 15.69 -13.83 -23.03
CA MET A 642 16.03 -12.44 -22.71
C MET A 642 17.01 -11.90 -23.76
N ARG A 643 16.88 -10.62 -24.13
CA ARG A 643 17.76 -9.91 -25.08
C ARG A 643 18.19 -8.57 -24.49
N GLY A 644 19.30 -7.99 -24.96
CA GLY A 644 19.73 -6.66 -24.57
C GLY A 644 21.14 -6.35 -25.04
N THR A 645 21.75 -5.29 -24.50
CA THR A 645 23.19 -5.05 -24.60
C THR A 645 23.85 -5.06 -23.22
N VAL A 646 25.11 -5.51 -23.16
CA VAL A 646 25.94 -5.51 -21.96
C VAL A 646 27.21 -4.69 -22.17
N LEU A 647 27.72 -4.13 -21.08
CA LEU A 647 29.00 -3.43 -21.00
C LEU A 647 29.75 -3.93 -19.75
N LEU A 648 31.08 -3.85 -19.76
CA LEU A 648 31.85 -4.23 -18.58
C LEU A 648 31.53 -3.34 -17.37
N ALA A 649 31.67 -3.93 -16.18
CA ALA A 649 31.49 -3.31 -14.87
C ALA A 649 32.85 -3.17 -14.17
N GLU A 650 33.16 -1.96 -13.67
CA GLU A 650 34.39 -1.66 -12.90
C GLU A 650 34.45 -2.48 -11.59
N ASP A 651 33.27 -2.75 -11.04
CA ASP A 651 32.99 -3.49 -9.81
C ASP A 651 32.60 -4.96 -10.08
N CYS A 652 33.02 -5.53 -11.21
CA CYS A 652 32.96 -6.97 -11.41
C CYS A 652 34.04 -7.67 -10.59
N VAL A 653 33.62 -8.47 -9.62
CA VAL A 653 34.52 -9.34 -8.86
C VAL A 653 35.00 -10.47 -9.76
N GLY A 654 36.32 -10.59 -9.93
CA GLY A 654 36.94 -11.58 -10.80
C GLY A 654 36.84 -13.02 -10.27
N ASP A 655 37.03 -13.99 -11.16
CA ASP A 655 37.08 -15.42 -10.81
C ASP A 655 38.22 -15.68 -9.80
N GLY A 656 37.89 -16.25 -8.64
CA GLY A 656 38.83 -16.45 -7.54
C GLY A 656 39.22 -15.21 -6.71
N ALA A 657 38.67 -14.03 -6.99
CA ALA A 657 38.87 -12.84 -6.15
C ALA A 657 38.04 -12.90 -4.85
N THR A 658 38.17 -11.89 -3.97
CA THR A 658 37.50 -11.84 -2.66
C THR A 658 36.72 -10.53 -2.47
N LEU A 659 35.52 -10.61 -1.89
CA LEU A 659 34.57 -9.51 -1.69
C LEU A 659 34.14 -9.56 -0.23
N PRO A 660 34.54 -8.60 0.61
CA PRO A 660 34.14 -8.56 2.01
C PRO A 660 32.66 -8.18 2.14
N SER A 661 32.03 -8.64 3.23
CA SER A 661 30.71 -8.12 3.63
C SER A 661 30.80 -6.61 3.88
N PRO A 662 29.87 -5.79 3.35
CA PRO A 662 29.73 -4.39 3.72
C PRO A 662 29.00 -4.18 5.06
N ILE A 663 28.59 -5.27 5.72
CA ILE A 663 27.88 -5.31 7.01
C ILE A 663 28.80 -5.99 8.04
N ASN A 664 29.03 -5.33 9.17
CA ASN A 664 29.92 -5.78 10.25
C ASN A 664 29.19 -6.62 11.31
N SER A 665 27.89 -6.38 11.53
CA SER A 665 27.06 -7.09 12.51
C SER A 665 26.98 -8.61 12.32
N LEU A 666 27.07 -9.08 11.07
CA LEU A 666 26.80 -10.47 10.68
C LEU A 666 27.56 -11.45 11.59
N PRO A 667 26.88 -12.13 12.52
CA PRO A 667 27.58 -12.83 13.59
C PRO A 667 28.35 -14.02 13.02
N VAL A 668 29.60 -14.18 13.47
CA VAL A 668 30.48 -15.34 13.17
C VAL A 668 29.99 -16.60 13.90
N ARG A 669 28.70 -16.91 13.76
CA ARG A 669 28.06 -18.12 14.28
C ARG A 669 28.46 -19.30 13.41
N ASN A 670 29.46 -20.02 13.94
CA ASN A 670 30.17 -21.17 13.39
C ASN A 670 31.29 -20.80 12.40
N ASN A 671 32.51 -20.76 12.95
CA ASN A 671 33.77 -20.69 12.22
C ASN A 671 33.79 -21.60 10.98
N LYS A 672 34.15 -21.00 9.82
CA LYS A 672 34.54 -21.56 8.51
C LYS A 672 33.75 -21.02 7.29
N ARG A 673 32.63 -20.30 7.45
CA ARG A 673 31.73 -20.04 6.30
C ARG A 673 31.86 -18.71 5.53
N TYR A 674 32.50 -17.68 6.08
CA TYR A 674 32.55 -16.33 5.46
C TYR A 674 33.95 -15.69 5.38
N ASN A 675 35.03 -16.48 5.50
CA ASN A 675 36.35 -16.02 5.07
C ASN A 675 36.51 -16.32 3.56
N CYS A 676 36.60 -15.28 2.74
CA CYS A 676 37.08 -15.33 1.36
C CYS A 676 36.55 -16.50 0.51
N LEU A 677 35.27 -16.44 0.12
CA LEU A 677 34.78 -17.28 -0.98
C LEU A 677 35.56 -16.93 -2.25
N LEU A 678 36.14 -17.93 -2.92
CA LEU A 678 36.57 -17.79 -4.31
C LEU A 678 35.31 -17.74 -5.17
N PHE A 679 34.99 -16.58 -5.76
CA PHE A 679 33.79 -16.47 -6.57
C PHE A 679 33.95 -17.12 -7.93
N SER A 680 32.85 -17.66 -8.42
CA SER A 680 32.66 -17.97 -9.84
C SER A 680 31.27 -17.50 -10.29
N CYS A 681 31.03 -16.19 -10.10
CA CYS A 681 29.91 -15.46 -10.67
C CYS A 681 30.41 -14.11 -11.22
N CYS A 682 29.91 -13.69 -12.37
CA CYS A 682 30.31 -12.44 -13.03
C CYS A 682 29.14 -11.45 -13.05
N SER A 683 29.45 -10.17 -12.95
CA SER A 683 28.50 -9.07 -13.12
C SER A 683 28.85 -8.22 -14.35
N VAL A 684 27.84 -7.65 -15.00
CA VAL A 684 27.98 -6.70 -16.11
C VAL A 684 26.94 -5.60 -15.99
N ARG A 685 27.20 -4.44 -16.59
CA ARG A 685 26.14 -3.46 -16.83
C ARG A 685 25.25 -3.98 -17.96
N PHE A 686 23.94 -3.82 -17.80
CA PHE A 686 22.92 -4.29 -18.72
C PHE A 686 22.04 -3.12 -19.18
N ARG A 687 21.61 -3.19 -20.44
CA ARG A 687 20.64 -2.27 -21.04
C ARG A 687 19.62 -3.08 -21.81
N ASP A 688 18.34 -2.78 -21.58
CA ASP A 688 17.24 -3.41 -22.30
C ASP A 688 17.28 -3.15 -23.83
N PRO A 689 16.57 -3.97 -24.62
CA PRO A 689 16.41 -3.76 -26.05
C PRO A 689 15.94 -2.34 -26.40
N LYS A 690 16.69 -1.70 -27.29
CA LYS A 690 16.40 -0.37 -27.84
C LYS A 690 15.39 -0.51 -28.98
N TYR A 691 14.25 0.17 -28.85
CA TYR A 691 13.26 0.36 -29.90
C TYR A 691 13.35 1.81 -30.40
N SER A 692 12.84 2.10 -31.60
CA SER A 692 12.72 3.48 -32.08
C SER A 692 11.73 4.27 -31.23
N THR A 693 11.91 5.60 -31.15
CA THR A 693 11.05 6.51 -30.37
C THR A 693 9.57 6.43 -30.77
N ASN A 694 9.31 6.03 -32.02
CA ASN A 694 7.97 5.96 -32.60
C ASN A 694 7.43 4.51 -32.62
N PHE A 695 8.08 3.57 -31.93
CA PHE A 695 7.62 2.18 -31.82
C PHE A 695 6.51 2.06 -30.78
N ILE A 696 5.27 1.85 -31.26
CA ILE A 696 4.12 1.57 -30.39
C ILE A 696 4.15 0.10 -29.99
N PHE A 697 4.18 -0.17 -28.68
CA PHE A 697 4.08 -1.52 -28.11
C PHE A 697 2.61 -1.97 -28.14
N PRO A 698 2.19 -2.94 -28.97
CA PRO A 698 0.77 -3.23 -29.13
C PRO A 698 0.20 -4.04 -27.96
N ALA A 699 -1.02 -3.70 -27.56
CA ALA A 699 -1.81 -4.42 -26.56
C ALA A 699 -2.50 -5.63 -27.22
N ARG A 700 -1.80 -6.77 -27.22
CA ARG A 700 -2.29 -8.08 -27.70
C ARG A 700 -1.50 -9.22 -27.06
N LYS A 701 -2.07 -10.43 -27.01
CA LYS A 701 -1.31 -11.64 -26.62
C LYS A 701 -0.25 -12.00 -27.67
N LEU A 702 0.82 -12.68 -27.27
CA LEU A 702 1.78 -13.28 -28.21
C LEU A 702 1.10 -14.41 -29.02
N LYS A 703 1.55 -14.61 -30.26
CA LYS A 703 1.12 -15.77 -31.07
C LYS A 703 1.62 -17.08 -30.44
N GLY A 704 0.76 -18.08 -30.34
CA GLY A 704 1.11 -19.41 -29.81
C GLY A 704 1.18 -19.53 -28.28
N VAL A 705 0.71 -18.52 -27.54
CA VAL A 705 0.56 -18.60 -26.08
C VAL A 705 -0.41 -19.71 -25.69
N LYS A 706 -0.03 -20.52 -24.70
CA LYS A 706 -0.91 -21.47 -24.04
C LYS A 706 -1.62 -20.74 -22.90
N GLU A 707 -2.95 -20.71 -22.94
CA GLU A 707 -3.74 -20.19 -21.83
C GLU A 707 -3.64 -21.14 -20.62
N PRO A 708 -3.61 -20.62 -19.38
CA PRO A 708 -3.76 -21.45 -18.19
C PRO A 708 -5.17 -22.08 -18.13
N SER A 709 -5.29 -23.19 -17.40
CA SER A 709 -6.60 -23.84 -17.19
C SER A 709 -7.56 -22.88 -16.46
N ARG A 710 -8.78 -22.75 -17.01
CA ARG A 710 -9.87 -21.96 -16.37
C ARG A 710 -10.13 -22.48 -14.96
N VAL A 711 -10.22 -21.55 -14.02
CA VAL A 711 -10.41 -21.85 -12.59
C VAL A 711 -11.89 -21.84 -12.21
N LEU A 712 -12.72 -21.03 -12.88
CA LEU A 712 -14.15 -20.95 -12.62
C LEU A 712 -14.91 -22.12 -13.29
N LYS A 713 -15.62 -22.92 -12.50
CA LYS A 713 -16.40 -24.08 -12.98
C LYS A 713 -17.83 -23.67 -13.34
N PRO A 714 -18.48 -24.30 -14.35
CA PRO A 714 -19.88 -24.03 -14.73
C PRO A 714 -20.89 -23.96 -13.56
N GLN A 715 -20.68 -24.76 -12.51
CA GLN A 715 -21.52 -24.81 -11.31
C GLN A 715 -21.36 -23.60 -10.38
N ASP A 716 -20.18 -22.95 -10.38
CA ASP A 716 -19.92 -21.74 -9.59
C ASP A 716 -20.79 -20.58 -10.13
N PHE A 717 -20.89 -20.45 -11.46
CA PHE A 717 -21.74 -19.46 -12.13
C PHE A 717 -23.25 -19.69 -11.84
N ASP A 718 -23.65 -20.92 -11.59
CA ASP A 718 -25.04 -21.31 -11.24
C ASP A 718 -25.35 -20.99 -9.76
N GLN A 719 -24.42 -21.26 -8.84
CA GLN A 719 -24.57 -20.89 -7.43
C GLN A 719 -24.59 -19.37 -7.22
N MET A 720 -23.82 -18.61 -8.02
CA MET A 720 -23.89 -17.13 -8.06
C MET A 720 -25.28 -16.60 -8.44
N ASN A 721 -26.06 -17.34 -9.23
CA ASN A 721 -27.40 -16.93 -9.68
C ASN A 721 -28.54 -17.39 -8.76
N ARG A 722 -28.33 -18.41 -7.91
CA ARG A 722 -29.42 -19.07 -7.14
C ARG A 722 -29.52 -18.61 -5.69
N ASN A 723 -28.46 -18.08 -5.09
CA ASN A 723 -28.49 -17.62 -3.70
C ASN A 723 -28.88 -16.14 -3.59
N THR A 724 -30.09 -15.92 -3.06
CA THR A 724 -30.81 -14.65 -2.83
C THR A 724 -31.43 -13.99 -4.07
N GLY A 725 -32.59 -13.36 -3.86
CA GLY A 725 -33.30 -12.56 -4.87
C GLY A 725 -32.70 -11.17 -5.13
N ASN A 726 -31.51 -10.90 -4.58
CA ASN A 726 -30.64 -9.82 -5.03
C ASN A 726 -29.56 -10.47 -5.91
N THR A 727 -29.37 -9.99 -7.13
CA THR A 727 -28.30 -10.48 -8.02
C THR A 727 -26.94 -10.26 -7.37
N TRP A 728 -26.30 -11.35 -6.92
CA TRP A 728 -24.94 -11.29 -6.41
C TRP A 728 -24.00 -10.91 -7.55
N LYS A 729 -23.34 -9.76 -7.41
CA LYS A 729 -22.27 -9.33 -8.32
C LYS A 729 -20.92 -9.64 -7.68
N PRO A 730 -19.92 -10.10 -8.46
CA PRO A 730 -18.55 -10.17 -7.97
C PRO A 730 -18.07 -8.74 -7.66
N GLN A 731 -17.78 -8.44 -6.39
CA GLN A 731 -17.22 -7.13 -6.02
C GLN A 731 -15.81 -7.01 -6.60
N ILE A 732 -15.67 -6.21 -7.66
CA ILE A 732 -14.39 -5.85 -8.29
C ILE A 732 -13.69 -4.65 -7.63
N GLY A 733 -14.20 -4.18 -6.49
CA GLY A 733 -13.53 -3.25 -5.60
C GLY A 733 -12.68 -3.96 -4.54
N PHE A 734 -11.68 -3.26 -3.97
CA PHE A 734 -10.81 -3.78 -2.90
C PHE A 734 -11.50 -3.81 -1.51
N THR A 735 -12.79 -4.15 -1.45
CA THR A 735 -13.52 -4.37 -0.19
C THR A 735 -13.19 -5.75 0.40
N PRO A 736 -13.08 -5.90 1.74
CA PRO A 736 -12.79 -7.20 2.34
C PRO A 736 -13.90 -8.22 2.07
N SER A 737 -13.54 -9.36 1.46
CA SER A 737 -14.45 -10.51 1.44
C SER A 737 -14.59 -11.08 2.85
N THR A 738 -15.82 -11.09 3.36
CA THR A 738 -16.17 -11.72 4.64
C THR A 738 -16.53 -13.21 4.50
N GLN A 739 -16.36 -13.79 3.30
CA GLN A 739 -16.57 -15.23 3.08
C GLN A 739 -15.41 -16.06 3.65
N VAL A 740 -15.46 -16.30 4.95
CA VAL A 740 -14.64 -17.33 5.61
C VAL A 740 -15.09 -18.70 5.12
N ALA A 741 -14.23 -19.37 4.33
CA ALA A 741 -14.46 -20.75 3.93
C ALA A 741 -14.33 -21.68 5.15
N SER A 742 -15.46 -22.00 5.79
CA SER A 742 -15.47 -22.93 6.92
C SER A 742 -15.58 -24.39 6.46
N LEU A 743 -14.83 -25.29 7.10
CA LEU A 743 -14.99 -26.74 6.89
C LEU A 743 -16.43 -27.16 7.20
N SER A 744 -17.00 -27.94 6.28
CA SER A 744 -18.28 -28.63 6.47
C SER A 744 -18.22 -29.56 7.67
N GLU A 745 -19.39 -29.93 8.20
CA GLU A 745 -19.47 -30.72 9.43
C GLU A 745 -18.73 -32.07 9.33
N ALA A 746 -18.71 -32.68 8.13
CA ALA A 746 -17.92 -33.88 7.85
C ALA A 746 -16.40 -33.64 7.99
N GLY A 747 -15.89 -32.51 7.50
CA GLY A 747 -14.47 -32.15 7.60
C GLY A 747 -14.01 -31.92 9.05
N ARG A 748 -14.92 -31.48 9.93
CA ARG A 748 -14.62 -31.29 11.36
C ARG A 748 -14.46 -32.62 12.12
N ARG A 749 -15.04 -33.72 11.63
CA ARG A 749 -14.92 -35.06 12.25
C ARG A 749 -13.62 -35.79 11.87
N ILE A 750 -12.86 -35.28 10.91
CA ILE A 750 -11.57 -35.84 10.46
C ILE A 750 -10.38 -35.23 11.24
N LEU A 751 -10.60 -34.11 11.94
CA LEU A 751 -9.62 -33.42 12.79
C LEU A 751 -10.04 -33.46 14.27
N GLY A 752 -10.39 -34.67 14.75
CA GLY A 752 -10.72 -34.95 16.15
C GLY A 752 -9.50 -35.14 17.04
#